data_AF-A0A8T2WHC0-F1
#
_entry.id   AF-A0A8T2WHC0-F1
#
_cell.length_a   1.000
_cell.length_b   1.000
_cell.length_c   1.000
_cell.angle_alpha   90.00
_cell.angle_beta   90.00
_cell.angle_gamma   90.00
#
_symmetry.space_group_name_H-M   'P 1'
#
loop_
_entity.id
_entity.type
_entity.pdbx_description
1 polymer ?
#
loop_
_entity_poly.entity_id
_entity_poly.type
_entity_poly.pdbx_seq_one_letter_code
_entity_poly.pdbx_strand_id
1 'polypeptide(L)'
;MEKTAKGVGKRKEAKDGDVGEFEKHTKGIGMKLLEKMGYKGGGLGKNQQGIVAPIEAKMRPKNMGMGFNDFKEASAKLPQLQETETVSQRQSQTVGRMKDRRWMKGMKKQQQEKYITAEELLANKGEQGFEVFQKVIDMRGPQVRVLMNLENLNAEEKAKENDVPMSELQHHVRLIVDLAELDIQKIDRDLRNERETAISLHQEKEKLETEAARQKKQLDNMEEIMGVVSHIEEQKSSGTLTLDSLAKYFTDDIKRKFADDYKLCNLTCIACSYALLLFIRLVSEVALPAVRISGTNTWEPRDPEPMLRFLESWENLFPASVVQSILVNIVMPKLYSAVDSWDPHQETVPIHVWVHPWLPQLGLKFEGLYQMIRMKLSMGLDAWHPSDASAYTILSPWKTVFDSASWESLMRRFIVPKLQVALQEFQINPANQKLDHFYWVMSWASAIPIHLMVDLLERFFFSKWLQVLYHWLCSNPNLQEVHKWYVGWKGLLPPELQAHENIRYQFTLGLNMIDRAIEGMEVVQPGLREKRAQEQRQFEVQQRAAAHAQYQTAAGMGSTTKMDGFGGDAVEMTFKEVVEAHAQHHGLLFKPKPGRMHDGHQIYGYGNLSIYVDPRHERLYVQKEQDWLLTNLDNLPEMHNSSLKKGR
;
A
#
# COMPACT_ATOMS: atom_id res chain seq x y z
N MET A 1 -54.82 -55.61 -28.71
CA MET A 1 -54.77 -55.02 -30.07
C MET A 1 -53.31 -54.72 -30.34
N GLU A 2 -52.60 -55.18 -31.36
CA GLU A 2 -52.89 -55.99 -32.54
C GLU A 2 -51.48 -56.34 -33.10
N LYS A 3 -50.98 -57.54 -32.83
CA LYS A 3 -50.63 -58.57 -33.82
C LYS A 3 -50.30 -58.06 -35.24
N THR A 4 -49.10 -58.40 -35.72
CA THR A 4 -48.90 -59.21 -36.94
C THR A 4 -47.47 -59.80 -36.93
N ALA A 5 -47.14 -60.89 -37.61
CA ALA A 5 -47.64 -62.27 -37.61
C ALA A 5 -46.74 -63.11 -38.56
N LYS A 6 -46.79 -64.44 -38.39
CA LYS A 6 -46.30 -65.54 -39.25
C LYS A 6 -44.86 -66.02 -38.92
N GLY A 7 -44.61 -67.26 -38.49
CA GLY A 7 -45.33 -68.53 -38.65
C GLY A 7 -44.91 -69.19 -39.98
N VAL A 8 -44.17 -70.30 -40.01
CA VAL A 8 -44.56 -71.73 -40.03
C VAL A 8 -43.24 -72.51 -40.25
N GLY A 9 -42.92 -73.73 -39.80
CA GLY A 9 -43.58 -74.78 -39.02
C GLY A 9 -42.79 -76.11 -39.13
N LYS A 10 -42.86 -76.93 -38.06
CA LYS A 10 -42.74 -78.41 -37.92
C LYS A 10 -41.47 -79.16 -38.42
N ARG A 11 -40.73 -79.78 -37.47
CA ARG A 11 -40.65 -81.24 -37.10
C ARG A 11 -39.95 -82.12 -38.18
N LYS A 12 -38.94 -82.95 -37.91
CA LYS A 12 -38.70 -83.89 -36.80
C LYS A 12 -37.22 -84.41 -36.83
N GLU A 13 -36.76 -84.83 -35.66
CA GLU A 13 -35.82 -85.92 -35.33
C GLU A 13 -34.37 -85.95 -35.88
N ALA A 14 -33.45 -85.66 -34.95
CA ALA A 14 -32.35 -86.51 -34.47
C ALA A 14 -31.05 -86.72 -35.30
N LYS A 15 -29.96 -86.36 -34.61
CA LYS A 15 -28.57 -86.90 -34.67
C LYS A 15 -27.81 -86.72 -35.98
N ASP A 16 -26.90 -85.74 -36.02
CA ASP A 16 -25.46 -85.98 -35.82
C ASP A 16 -24.74 -84.64 -35.59
N GLY A 17 -23.51 -84.68 -35.06
CA GLY A 17 -22.73 -83.58 -34.46
C GLY A 17 -22.91 -82.13 -34.97
N ASP A 18 -23.13 -81.23 -34.02
CA ASP A 18 -23.28 -79.77 -34.16
C ASP A 18 -21.93 -79.09 -34.48
N VAL A 19 -21.46 -79.27 -35.71
CA VAL A 19 -20.34 -78.52 -36.28
C VAL A 19 -20.92 -77.42 -37.17
N GLY A 20 -20.96 -76.17 -36.70
CA GLY A 20 -21.40 -75.05 -37.54
C GLY A 20 -22.00 -73.84 -36.83
N GLU A 21 -22.05 -73.81 -35.50
CA GLU A 21 -22.73 -72.72 -34.78
C GLU A 21 -22.06 -71.33 -34.93
N PHE A 22 -20.75 -71.29 -35.19
CA PHE A 22 -19.98 -70.04 -35.40
C PHE A 22 -20.25 -69.36 -36.77
N GLU A 23 -20.88 -70.05 -37.73
CA GLU A 23 -21.26 -69.45 -39.01
C GLU A 23 -22.49 -68.54 -38.93
N LYS A 24 -23.25 -68.61 -37.83
CA LYS A 24 -24.37 -67.70 -37.58
C LYS A 24 -23.94 -66.22 -37.46
N HIS A 25 -22.64 -65.96 -37.25
CA HIS A 25 -22.08 -64.61 -37.05
C HIS A 25 -20.92 -64.24 -38.00
N THR A 26 -20.63 -65.03 -39.03
CA THR A 26 -19.56 -64.74 -40.01
C THR A 26 -20.00 -65.01 -41.45
N LYS A 27 -19.38 -64.39 -42.46
CA LYS A 27 -19.78 -64.48 -43.89
C LYS A 27 -19.51 -65.86 -44.56
N GLY A 28 -19.37 -66.94 -43.78
CA GLY A 28 -19.21 -68.30 -44.31
C GLY A 28 -17.93 -68.57 -45.10
N ILE A 29 -16.91 -67.71 -44.96
CA ILE A 29 -15.64 -67.82 -45.71
C ILE A 29 -14.78 -68.97 -45.15
N GLY A 30 -14.81 -69.18 -43.82
CA GLY A 30 -14.04 -70.22 -43.14
C GLY A 30 -14.46 -71.63 -43.55
N MET A 31 -15.76 -71.93 -43.58
CA MET A 31 -16.24 -73.26 -43.99
C MET A 31 -16.02 -73.52 -45.48
N LYS A 32 -16.21 -72.53 -46.36
CA LYS A 32 -15.86 -72.66 -47.79
C LYS A 32 -14.37 -72.94 -48.03
N LEU A 33 -13.49 -72.39 -47.21
CA LEU A 33 -12.05 -72.69 -47.29
C LEU A 33 -11.75 -74.11 -46.80
N LEU A 34 -12.42 -74.54 -45.73
CA LEU A 34 -12.31 -75.90 -45.19
C LEU A 34 -12.82 -76.95 -46.19
N GLU A 35 -13.94 -76.70 -46.86
CA GLU A 35 -14.46 -77.57 -47.94
C GLU A 35 -13.48 -77.65 -49.11
N LYS A 36 -12.89 -76.52 -49.55
CA LYS A 36 -11.86 -76.50 -50.60
C LYS A 36 -10.59 -77.28 -50.21
N MET A 37 -10.29 -77.38 -48.91
CA MET A 37 -9.16 -78.15 -48.39
C MET A 37 -9.53 -79.61 -48.02
N GLY A 38 -10.73 -80.05 -48.38
CA GLY A 38 -11.16 -81.46 -48.27
C GLY A 38 -11.88 -81.83 -46.97
N TYR A 39 -12.37 -80.86 -46.20
CA TYR A 39 -13.16 -81.09 -45.00
C TYR A 39 -14.58 -81.57 -45.34
N LYS A 40 -15.05 -82.63 -44.67
CA LYS A 40 -16.36 -83.27 -44.93
C LYS A 40 -17.23 -83.43 -43.68
N GLY A 41 -17.04 -82.58 -42.66
CA GLY A 41 -17.88 -82.61 -41.45
C GLY A 41 -17.52 -83.68 -40.42
N GLY A 42 -16.24 -84.08 -40.35
CA GLY A 42 -15.69 -84.99 -39.34
C GLY A 42 -14.42 -84.42 -38.69
N GLY A 43 -13.47 -85.26 -38.30
CA GLY A 43 -12.18 -84.78 -37.78
C GLY A 43 -11.41 -83.91 -38.78
N LEU A 44 -10.72 -82.87 -38.34
CA LEU A 44 -9.92 -82.02 -39.23
C LEU A 44 -8.73 -82.80 -39.84
N GLY A 45 -8.55 -82.76 -41.17
CA GLY A 45 -7.44 -83.40 -41.90
C GLY A 45 -7.87 -84.25 -43.11
N LYS A 46 -6.97 -84.50 -44.08
CA LYS A 46 -7.25 -85.19 -45.37
C LYS A 46 -7.95 -86.56 -45.24
N ASN A 47 -7.79 -87.21 -44.08
CA ASN A 47 -8.35 -88.53 -43.76
C ASN A 47 -9.28 -88.51 -42.53
N GLN A 48 -9.85 -87.36 -42.15
CA GLN A 48 -10.75 -87.21 -40.99
C GLN A 48 -10.14 -87.59 -39.62
N GLN A 49 -8.83 -87.39 -39.44
CA GLN A 49 -8.08 -87.87 -38.26
C GLN A 49 -8.16 -86.97 -37.01
N GLY A 50 -8.80 -85.80 -37.11
CA GLY A 50 -8.98 -84.91 -35.97
C GLY A 50 -10.00 -85.42 -34.95
N ILE A 51 -9.88 -85.00 -33.69
CA ILE A 51 -10.75 -85.44 -32.59
C ILE A 51 -12.16 -84.85 -32.77
N VAL A 52 -13.18 -85.71 -32.78
CA VAL A 52 -14.57 -85.35 -33.10
C VAL A 52 -15.48 -85.23 -31.87
N ALA A 53 -15.10 -85.81 -30.72
CA ALA A 53 -15.90 -85.80 -29.49
C ALA A 53 -15.13 -85.19 -28.30
N PRO A 54 -15.74 -84.33 -27.46
CA PRO A 54 -15.13 -83.81 -26.24
C PRO A 54 -14.86 -84.93 -25.21
N ILE A 55 -13.79 -84.80 -24.43
CA ILE A 55 -13.39 -85.80 -23.41
C ILE A 55 -14.35 -85.72 -22.20
N GLU A 56 -15.09 -86.81 -21.93
CA GLU A 56 -16.01 -86.93 -20.79
C GLU A 56 -15.30 -87.31 -19.49
N ALA A 57 -15.67 -86.67 -18.37
CA ALA A 57 -15.11 -86.92 -17.04
C ALA A 57 -15.71 -88.18 -16.38
N LYS A 58 -14.87 -89.09 -15.89
CA LYS A 58 -15.29 -90.35 -15.25
C LYS A 58 -15.34 -90.16 -13.72
N MET A 59 -16.52 -90.32 -13.10
CA MET A 59 -16.65 -90.26 -11.63
C MET A 59 -16.00 -91.47 -10.93
N ARG A 60 -15.27 -91.24 -9.84
CA ARG A 60 -14.71 -92.30 -8.98
C ARG A 60 -15.78 -92.92 -8.06
N PRO A 61 -15.70 -94.22 -7.72
CA PRO A 61 -16.55 -94.85 -6.71
C PRO A 61 -16.30 -94.31 -5.29
N LYS A 62 -17.33 -94.28 -4.43
CA LYS A 62 -17.27 -93.75 -3.06
C LYS A 62 -16.37 -94.62 -2.14
N ASN A 63 -15.58 -93.95 -1.28
CA ASN A 63 -14.70 -94.50 -0.22
C ASN A 63 -13.42 -95.24 -0.65
N MET A 64 -12.71 -94.74 -1.68
CA MET A 64 -11.37 -95.26 -2.05
C MET A 64 -10.27 -94.19 -1.83
N GLY A 65 -9.17 -94.56 -1.18
CA GLY A 65 -8.04 -93.67 -0.85
C GLY A 65 -7.11 -93.36 -2.02
N MET A 66 -6.47 -92.18 -2.00
CA MET A 66 -5.69 -91.58 -3.11
C MET A 66 -4.35 -92.29 -3.48
N GLY A 67 -4.17 -93.58 -3.20
CA GLY A 67 -2.92 -94.30 -3.51
C GLY A 67 -3.04 -95.81 -3.65
N PHE A 68 -4.25 -96.35 -3.83
CA PHE A 68 -4.48 -97.80 -3.90
C PHE A 68 -4.64 -98.26 -5.36
N ASN A 69 -3.67 -99.03 -5.85
CA ASN A 69 -3.57 -99.67 -7.18
C ASN A 69 -3.78 -98.78 -8.42
N ASP A 70 -2.67 -98.25 -8.96
CA ASP A 70 -2.42 -97.85 -10.37
C ASP A 70 -3.59 -97.37 -11.24
N PHE A 71 -4.52 -96.58 -10.69
CA PHE A 71 -5.54 -95.90 -11.48
C PHE A 71 -4.95 -94.60 -12.03
N LYS A 72 -4.45 -94.65 -13.27
CA LYS A 72 -3.93 -93.47 -13.99
C LYS A 72 -5.06 -92.52 -14.38
N GLU A 73 -5.30 -91.50 -13.57
CA GLU A 73 -6.01 -90.28 -14.00
C GLU A 73 -5.02 -89.33 -14.68
N ALA A 74 -5.33 -88.94 -15.92
CA ALA A 74 -4.60 -87.92 -16.65
C ALA A 74 -5.20 -86.55 -16.34
N SER A 75 -4.50 -85.72 -15.57
CA SER A 75 -4.85 -84.30 -15.46
C SER A 75 -3.62 -83.41 -15.57
N ALA A 76 -3.82 -82.36 -16.35
CA ALA A 76 -2.85 -81.40 -16.81
C ALA A 76 -2.50 -80.36 -15.73
N LYS A 77 -1.31 -79.79 -15.92
CA LYS A 77 -0.68 -78.75 -15.10
C LYS A 77 -1.58 -77.53 -14.86
N LEU A 78 -1.64 -77.07 -13.60
CA LEU A 78 -1.62 -75.66 -13.18
C LEU A 78 -1.31 -75.62 -11.67
N PRO A 79 -0.37 -74.76 -11.20
CA PRO A 79 -0.06 -74.63 -9.78
C PRO A 79 -0.97 -73.58 -9.13
N GLN A 80 -1.64 -73.98 -8.06
CA GLN A 80 -2.27 -73.06 -7.12
C GLN A 80 -1.59 -73.22 -5.76
N LEU A 81 -1.09 -72.10 -5.26
CA LEU A 81 -0.50 -71.91 -3.94
C LEU A 81 -1.55 -72.12 -2.85
N GLN A 82 -1.20 -72.83 -1.78
CA GLN A 82 -1.67 -72.50 -0.43
C GLN A 82 -0.74 -73.09 0.63
N GLU A 83 -0.14 -72.14 1.36
CA GLU A 83 -0.08 -72.04 2.82
C GLU A 83 0.31 -73.28 3.64
N THR A 84 1.44 -73.08 4.31
CA THR A 84 1.97 -73.73 5.51
C THR A 84 0.93 -74.03 6.58
N GLU A 85 0.90 -75.29 7.06
CA GLU A 85 0.88 -75.58 8.50
C GLU A 85 1.70 -76.84 8.84
N THR A 86 2.50 -76.68 9.89
CA THR A 86 3.27 -77.63 10.71
C THR A 86 2.31 -78.52 11.53
N VAL A 87 2.56 -79.72 12.07
CA VAL A 87 3.73 -80.57 12.32
C VAL A 87 3.22 -81.96 12.81
N SER A 88 4.06 -83.01 12.66
CA SER A 88 4.05 -84.32 13.37
C SER A 88 2.96 -85.33 12.99
N GLN A 89 3.20 -86.64 12.87
CA GLN A 89 4.14 -87.52 13.57
C GLN A 89 4.27 -88.86 12.81
N ARG A 90 5.46 -89.49 12.86
CA ARG A 90 5.80 -90.95 13.00
C ARG A 90 4.83 -91.99 12.37
N GLN A 91 5.23 -93.06 11.66
CA GLN A 91 6.37 -93.97 11.79
C GLN A 91 6.25 -95.03 10.65
N SER A 92 7.36 -95.38 9.99
CA SER A 92 7.97 -96.72 9.88
C SER A 92 7.46 -97.71 8.80
N GLN A 93 8.43 -98.07 7.91
CA GLN A 93 8.69 -99.39 7.29
C GLN A 93 7.62 -99.94 6.29
N THR A 94 7.92 -100.58 5.16
CA THR A 94 9.01 -101.50 4.75
C THR A 94 9.20 -101.54 3.21
N VAL A 95 10.48 -101.53 2.78
CA VAL A 95 11.16 -102.36 1.75
C VAL A 95 10.48 -102.71 0.41
N GLY A 96 11.17 -102.34 -0.69
CA GLY A 96 11.05 -102.96 -2.03
C GLY A 96 12.19 -102.57 -2.99
N ARG A 97 13.28 -103.36 -2.97
CA ARG A 97 14.48 -103.38 -3.86
C ARG A 97 14.07 -103.50 -5.36
N MET A 98 14.82 -103.15 -6.43
CA MET A 98 16.27 -103.23 -6.71
C MET A 98 16.60 -102.70 -8.14
N LYS A 99 17.78 -102.06 -8.31
CA LYS A 99 18.83 -102.22 -9.37
C LYS A 99 19.52 -100.87 -9.68
N ASP A 100 20.64 -100.54 -9.04
CA ASP A 100 22.03 -101.00 -9.26
C ASP A 100 22.79 -100.15 -10.31
N ARG A 101 23.76 -99.34 -9.84
CA ARG A 101 24.91 -98.85 -10.63
C ARG A 101 26.08 -98.32 -9.76
N ARG A 102 26.91 -99.28 -9.30
CA ARG A 102 28.37 -99.41 -9.55
C ARG A 102 29.41 -98.30 -9.25
N TRP A 103 29.15 -97.28 -8.42
CA TRP A 103 30.25 -96.41 -7.89
C TRP A 103 30.27 -96.25 -6.37
N MET A 104 29.33 -96.88 -5.66
CA MET A 104 29.30 -96.89 -4.19
C MET A 104 30.07 -98.10 -3.64
N LYS A 105 31.40 -97.96 -3.48
CA LYS A 105 32.19 -98.84 -2.62
C LYS A 105 33.01 -97.97 -1.66
N GLY A 106 32.51 -97.86 -0.43
CA GLY A 106 33.16 -97.15 0.66
C GLY A 106 32.15 -96.43 1.55
N MET A 107 31.22 -97.17 2.18
CA MET A 107 30.34 -96.56 3.19
C MET A 107 31.16 -96.15 4.42
N LYS A 108 31.26 -94.84 4.66
CA LYS A 108 31.22 -94.29 6.02
C LYS A 108 29.89 -93.55 6.17
N LYS A 109 29.10 -93.98 7.16
CA LYS A 109 27.94 -93.34 7.79
C LYS A 109 27.28 -92.20 6.98
N GLN A 110 26.10 -92.46 6.39
CA GLN A 110 25.22 -91.41 5.87
C GLN A 110 24.94 -90.39 6.99
N GLN A 111 25.65 -89.26 6.97
CA GLN A 111 25.16 -88.04 7.58
C GLN A 111 23.95 -87.62 6.77
N GLN A 112 22.84 -87.39 7.47
CA GLN A 112 21.60 -86.89 6.91
C GLN A 112 21.90 -85.57 6.19
N GLU A 113 21.74 -85.53 4.86
CA GLU A 113 21.94 -84.31 4.06
C GLU A 113 20.98 -83.25 4.59
N LYS A 114 21.53 -82.24 5.27
CA LYS A 114 20.76 -81.16 5.87
C LYS A 114 20.55 -80.12 4.77
N TYR A 115 19.36 -80.09 4.16
CA TYR A 115 18.99 -79.05 3.21
C TYR A 115 18.91 -77.72 3.95
N ILE A 116 19.60 -76.70 3.43
CA ILE A 116 19.51 -75.33 3.94
C ILE A 116 18.39 -74.65 3.17
N THR A 117 17.37 -74.18 3.88
CA THR A 117 16.29 -73.38 3.27
C THR A 117 16.77 -71.95 2.98
N ALA A 118 16.13 -71.24 2.04
CA ALA A 118 16.50 -69.86 1.71
C ALA A 118 16.45 -68.93 2.95
N GLU A 119 15.51 -69.18 3.86
CA GLU A 119 15.37 -68.46 5.13
C GLU A 119 16.50 -68.79 6.13
N GLU A 120 16.87 -70.06 6.27
CA GLU A 120 17.99 -70.49 7.11
C GLU A 120 19.35 -70.02 6.55
N LEU A 121 19.50 -69.92 5.23
CA LEU A 121 20.70 -69.40 4.57
C LEU A 121 20.90 -67.90 4.87
N LEU A 122 19.83 -67.12 4.76
CA LEU A 122 19.84 -65.69 5.09
C LEU A 122 20.05 -65.45 6.59
N ALA A 123 19.49 -66.30 7.46
CA ALA A 123 19.69 -66.24 8.90
C ALA A 123 21.15 -66.57 9.31
N ASN A 124 21.73 -67.65 8.78
CA ASN A 124 23.11 -68.04 9.07
C ASN A 124 24.14 -66.98 8.63
N LYS A 125 23.90 -66.28 7.50
CA LYS A 125 24.77 -65.19 7.05
C LYS A 125 24.48 -63.83 7.69
N GLY A 126 23.28 -63.60 8.22
CA GLY A 126 23.00 -62.42 9.05
C GLY A 126 23.79 -62.40 10.36
N GLU A 127 24.14 -63.58 10.88
CA GLU A 127 24.97 -63.74 12.09
C GLU A 127 26.49 -63.67 11.81
N GLN A 128 26.93 -63.96 10.59
CA GLN A 128 28.31 -63.73 10.14
C GLN A 128 28.46 -62.27 9.68
N GLY A 129 28.88 -61.42 10.62
CA GLY A 129 29.12 -60.00 10.37
C GLY A 129 30.08 -59.73 9.20
N PHE A 130 29.84 -58.59 8.54
CA PHE A 130 30.65 -57.95 7.49
C PHE A 130 32.17 -58.18 7.68
N GLU A 131 32.78 -59.08 6.91
CA GLU A 131 34.25 -59.24 6.91
C GLU A 131 34.91 -58.08 6.14
N VAL A 132 35.82 -57.38 6.82
CA VAL A 132 36.64 -56.31 6.24
C VAL A 132 37.69 -56.93 5.30
N PHE A 133 37.57 -56.65 4.01
CA PHE A 133 38.51 -57.11 2.98
C PHE A 133 39.88 -56.43 3.10
N GLN A 134 40.89 -57.15 3.62
CA GLN A 134 42.29 -56.71 3.59
C GLN A 134 43.06 -57.44 2.48
N LYS A 135 43.64 -56.68 1.55
CA LYS A 135 44.32 -57.18 0.35
C LYS A 135 45.68 -57.82 0.72
N VAL A 136 45.75 -59.15 0.71
CA VAL A 136 46.98 -59.93 1.01
C VAL A 136 47.61 -60.40 -0.31
N ILE A 137 48.92 -60.22 -0.48
CA ILE A 137 49.65 -60.65 -1.68
C ILE A 137 50.46 -61.90 -1.36
N ASP A 138 50.13 -63.02 -1.98
CA ASP A 138 50.84 -64.29 -1.83
C ASP A 138 51.90 -64.45 -2.92
N MET A 139 53.14 -64.65 -2.48
CA MET A 139 54.35 -64.74 -3.32
C MET A 139 54.97 -66.16 -3.30
N ARG A 140 54.31 -67.17 -2.71
CA ARG A 140 54.88 -68.52 -2.52
C ARG A 140 54.89 -69.41 -3.77
N GLY A 141 54.22 -69.00 -4.85
CA GLY A 141 54.19 -69.72 -6.13
C GLY A 141 54.97 -69.02 -7.25
N PRO A 142 55.10 -69.63 -8.45
CA PRO A 142 55.78 -69.02 -9.59
C PRO A 142 55.13 -67.72 -10.11
N GLN A 143 53.88 -67.43 -9.70
CA GLN A 143 53.16 -66.20 -10.01
C GLN A 143 52.55 -65.59 -8.74
N VAL A 144 52.59 -64.26 -8.66
CA VAL A 144 52.07 -63.46 -7.54
C VAL A 144 50.54 -63.41 -7.59
N ARG A 145 49.87 -63.76 -6.49
CA ARG A 145 48.40 -63.74 -6.38
C ARG A 145 47.95 -62.78 -5.30
N VAL A 146 46.79 -62.16 -5.50
CA VAL A 146 46.17 -61.25 -4.52
C VAL A 146 44.91 -61.91 -3.96
N LEU A 147 44.88 -62.14 -2.65
CA LEU A 147 43.75 -62.73 -1.93
C LEU A 147 43.03 -61.65 -1.11
N MET A 148 41.71 -61.70 -1.12
CA MET A 148 40.83 -60.71 -0.48
C MET A 148 40.34 -61.15 0.91
N ASN A 149 40.48 -62.44 1.24
CA ASN A 149 40.16 -63.04 2.54
C ASN A 149 41.20 -64.11 2.93
N LEU A 150 41.47 -64.24 4.24
CA LEU A 150 42.49 -65.16 4.79
C LEU A 150 42.08 -66.64 4.72
N GLU A 151 40.79 -66.92 4.52
CA GLU A 151 40.25 -68.29 4.51
C GLU A 151 40.79 -69.18 3.37
N ASN A 152 41.26 -68.56 2.27
CA ASN A 152 41.69 -69.27 1.07
C ASN A 152 43.22 -69.46 0.94
N LEU A 153 44.02 -69.10 1.94
CA LEU A 153 45.50 -69.15 1.87
C LEU A 153 46.09 -70.55 1.67
N ASN A 154 45.41 -71.61 2.13
CA ASN A 154 45.86 -73.01 2.01
C ASN A 154 44.95 -73.87 1.10
N ALA A 155 44.10 -73.24 0.29
CA ALA A 155 43.12 -73.96 -0.53
C ALA A 155 43.79 -74.85 -1.61
N GLU A 156 44.89 -74.41 -2.22
CA GLU A 156 45.65 -75.20 -3.21
C GLU A 156 46.44 -76.37 -2.60
N GLU A 157 46.97 -76.22 -1.38
CA GLU A 157 47.68 -77.30 -0.67
C GLU A 157 46.71 -78.38 -0.19
N LYS A 158 45.56 -77.99 0.39
CA LYS A 158 44.49 -78.92 0.78
C LYS A 158 43.84 -79.65 -0.40
N ALA A 159 43.86 -79.04 -1.59
CA ALA A 159 43.35 -79.64 -2.83
C ALA A 159 44.34 -80.61 -3.50
N LYS A 160 45.65 -80.49 -3.22
CA LYS A 160 46.68 -81.44 -3.70
C LYS A 160 46.83 -82.65 -2.76
N GLU A 161 46.59 -82.48 -1.47
CA GLU A 161 46.78 -83.54 -0.47
C GLU A 161 45.60 -84.53 -0.37
N ASN A 162 44.42 -84.13 -0.87
CA ASN A 162 43.28 -85.02 -1.02
C ASN A 162 43.06 -85.28 -2.52
N ASP A 163 43.21 -86.53 -2.96
CA ASP A 163 42.92 -86.97 -4.33
C ASP A 163 41.38 -86.97 -4.54
N VAL A 164 40.79 -85.78 -4.61
CA VAL A 164 39.34 -85.57 -4.70
C VAL A 164 38.90 -85.77 -6.15
N PRO A 165 38.01 -86.74 -6.45
CA PRO A 165 37.54 -86.97 -7.81
C PRO A 165 36.80 -85.74 -8.39
N MET A 166 37.14 -85.37 -9.63
CA MET A 166 36.48 -84.31 -10.42
C MET A 166 36.46 -82.92 -9.75
N SER A 167 37.64 -82.36 -9.46
CA SER A 167 37.85 -81.01 -8.90
C SER A 167 37.15 -79.90 -9.72
N GLU A 168 37.26 -79.94 -11.04
CA GLU A 168 36.65 -78.95 -11.94
C GLU A 168 35.12 -78.95 -11.83
N LEU A 169 34.48 -80.12 -11.76
CA LEU A 169 33.02 -80.21 -11.61
C LEU A 169 32.57 -79.67 -10.25
N GLN A 170 33.33 -79.95 -9.18
CA GLN A 170 33.04 -79.40 -7.85
C GLN A 170 33.20 -77.87 -7.82
N HIS A 171 34.17 -77.31 -8.53
CA HIS A 171 34.32 -75.86 -8.67
C HIS A 171 33.13 -75.24 -9.43
N HIS A 172 32.74 -75.82 -10.58
CA HIS A 172 31.58 -75.33 -11.33
C HIS A 172 30.27 -75.43 -10.53
N VAL A 173 30.07 -76.52 -9.78
CA VAL A 173 28.89 -76.67 -8.90
C VAL A 173 28.93 -75.65 -7.77
N ARG A 174 30.09 -75.40 -7.15
CA ARG A 174 30.24 -74.34 -6.13
C ARG A 174 29.95 -72.96 -6.71
N LEU A 175 30.46 -72.63 -7.89
CA LEU A 175 30.18 -71.37 -8.55
C LEU A 175 28.68 -71.17 -8.81
N ILE A 176 27.97 -72.21 -9.24
CA ILE A 176 26.51 -72.15 -9.43
C ILE A 176 25.79 -71.90 -8.09
N VAL A 177 26.25 -72.55 -7.01
CA VAL A 177 25.70 -72.33 -5.66
C VAL A 177 25.97 -70.90 -5.19
N ASP A 178 27.18 -70.38 -5.37
CA ASP A 178 27.56 -69.02 -4.99
C ASP A 178 26.77 -67.96 -5.79
N LEU A 179 26.57 -68.19 -7.09
CA LEU A 179 25.75 -67.33 -7.94
C LEU A 179 24.27 -67.35 -7.51
N ALA A 180 23.71 -68.54 -7.25
CA ALA A 180 22.34 -68.66 -6.77
C ALA A 180 22.15 -68.03 -5.38
N GLU A 181 23.15 -68.15 -4.51
CA GLU A 181 23.17 -67.51 -3.21
C GLU A 181 23.21 -65.96 -3.33
N LEU A 182 24.06 -65.41 -4.20
CA LEU A 182 24.10 -63.98 -4.47
C LEU A 182 22.76 -63.46 -5.04
N ASP A 183 22.12 -64.22 -5.91
CA ASP A 183 20.80 -63.88 -6.45
C ASP A 183 19.73 -63.87 -5.36
N ILE A 184 19.72 -64.87 -4.47
CA ILE A 184 18.81 -64.92 -3.30
C ILE A 184 19.03 -63.69 -2.41
N GLN A 185 20.28 -63.32 -2.12
CA GLN A 185 20.60 -62.15 -1.30
C GLN A 185 20.21 -60.83 -1.98
N LYS A 186 20.36 -60.73 -3.30
CA LYS A 186 19.92 -59.56 -4.06
C LYS A 186 18.40 -59.42 -3.99
N ILE A 187 17.68 -60.51 -4.27
CA ILE A 187 16.20 -60.52 -4.22
C ILE A 187 15.70 -60.17 -2.83
N ASP A 188 16.32 -60.68 -1.76
CA ASP A 188 15.92 -60.37 -0.38
C ASP A 188 16.20 -58.90 -0.01
N ARG A 189 17.33 -58.32 -0.43
CA ARG A 189 17.60 -56.89 -0.27
C ARG A 189 16.58 -56.03 -1.01
N ASP A 190 16.30 -56.37 -2.27
CA ASP A 190 15.32 -55.66 -3.09
C ASP A 190 13.93 -55.77 -2.44
N LEU A 191 13.55 -56.96 -1.97
CA LEU A 191 12.27 -57.20 -1.29
C LEU A 191 12.16 -56.48 0.06
N ARG A 192 13.24 -56.33 0.81
CA ARG A 192 13.29 -55.51 2.04
C ARG A 192 13.12 -54.01 1.72
N ASN A 193 13.83 -53.51 0.72
CA ASN A 193 13.69 -52.12 0.28
C ASN A 193 12.25 -51.83 -0.18
N GLU A 194 11.64 -52.72 -0.98
CA GLU A 194 10.25 -52.59 -1.42
C GLU A 194 9.24 -52.68 -0.26
N ARG A 195 9.52 -53.48 0.77
CA ARG A 195 8.69 -53.52 1.98
C ARG A 195 8.78 -52.21 2.77
N GLU A 196 9.97 -51.64 2.93
CA GLU A 196 10.17 -50.36 3.61
C GLU A 196 9.52 -49.20 2.86
N THR A 197 9.65 -49.15 1.52
CA THR A 197 8.96 -48.14 0.70
C THR A 197 7.45 -48.28 0.80
N ALA A 198 6.92 -49.51 0.77
CA ALA A 198 5.49 -49.76 0.94
C ALA A 198 4.98 -49.28 2.31
N ILE A 199 5.74 -49.51 3.39
CA ILE A 199 5.38 -49.01 4.73
C ILE A 199 5.40 -47.48 4.78
N SER A 200 6.43 -46.84 4.22
CA SER A 200 6.53 -45.38 4.17
C SER A 200 5.37 -44.76 3.39
N LEU A 201 5.06 -45.30 2.21
CA LEU A 201 3.94 -44.86 1.38
C LEU A 201 2.59 -45.07 2.09
N HIS A 202 2.46 -46.15 2.86
CA HIS A 202 1.24 -46.39 3.64
C HIS A 202 1.05 -45.33 4.74
N GLN A 203 2.11 -45.00 5.49
CA GLN A 203 2.06 -43.93 6.49
C GLN A 203 1.79 -42.55 5.87
N GLU A 204 2.36 -42.26 4.70
CA GLU A 204 2.11 -41.02 3.97
C GLU A 204 0.65 -40.94 3.49
N LYS A 205 0.12 -42.05 2.96
CA LYS A 205 -1.29 -42.15 2.57
C LYS A 205 -2.21 -41.86 3.76
N GLU A 206 -1.97 -42.48 4.92
CA GLU A 206 -2.77 -42.22 6.12
C GLU A 206 -2.71 -40.75 6.55
N LYS A 207 -1.51 -40.14 6.54
CA LYS A 207 -1.36 -38.70 6.83
C LYS A 207 -2.16 -37.84 5.85
N LEU A 208 -2.05 -38.11 4.55
CA LEU A 208 -2.80 -37.39 3.51
C LEU A 208 -4.31 -37.57 3.66
N GLU A 209 -4.79 -38.77 4.00
CA GLU A 209 -6.20 -39.02 4.26
C GLU A 209 -6.72 -38.23 5.46
N THR A 210 -5.94 -38.14 6.56
CA THR A 210 -6.32 -37.31 7.71
C THR A 210 -6.37 -35.82 7.39
N GLU A 211 -5.42 -35.33 6.59
CA GLU A 211 -5.39 -33.93 6.16
C GLU A 211 -6.53 -33.61 5.19
N ALA A 212 -6.82 -34.51 4.24
CA ALA A 212 -7.95 -34.37 3.34
C ALA A 212 -9.29 -34.34 4.09
N ALA A 213 -9.45 -35.19 5.11
CA ALA A 213 -10.65 -35.17 5.97
C ALA A 213 -10.76 -33.86 6.77
N ARG A 214 -9.65 -33.34 7.30
CA ARG A 214 -9.59 -32.05 8.00
C ARG A 214 -9.99 -30.90 7.09
N GLN A 215 -9.42 -30.84 5.89
CA GLN A 215 -9.73 -29.81 4.89
C GLN A 215 -11.19 -29.89 4.42
N LYS A 216 -11.71 -31.09 4.19
CA LYS A 216 -13.12 -31.28 3.82
C LYS A 216 -14.06 -30.72 4.89
N LYS A 217 -13.83 -31.04 6.17
CA LYS A 217 -14.61 -30.49 7.28
C LYS A 217 -14.53 -28.96 7.33
N GLN A 218 -13.35 -28.38 7.06
CA GLN A 218 -13.18 -26.93 7.03
C GLN A 218 -13.95 -26.28 5.85
N LEU A 219 -14.00 -26.92 4.69
CA LEU A 219 -14.81 -26.47 3.55
C LEU A 219 -16.31 -26.54 3.87
N ASP A 220 -16.78 -27.64 4.45
CA ASP A 220 -18.18 -27.81 4.83
C ASP A 220 -18.61 -26.73 5.85
N ASN A 221 -17.76 -26.44 6.85
CA ASN A 221 -17.98 -25.34 7.80
C ASN A 221 -18.07 -23.97 7.09
N MET A 222 -17.16 -23.70 6.14
CA MET A 222 -17.14 -22.43 5.41
C MET A 222 -18.38 -22.25 4.54
N GLU A 223 -18.85 -23.33 3.91
CA GLU A 223 -20.08 -23.33 3.11
C GLU A 223 -21.31 -22.99 3.97
N GLU A 224 -21.40 -23.54 5.19
CA GLU A 224 -22.48 -23.21 6.13
C GLU A 224 -22.40 -21.75 6.59
N ILE A 225 -21.20 -21.25 6.94
CA ILE A 225 -20.98 -19.84 7.32
C ILE A 225 -21.38 -18.91 6.17
N MET A 226 -20.96 -19.21 4.93
CA MET A 226 -21.35 -18.46 3.75
C MET A 226 -22.86 -18.49 3.50
N GLY A 227 -23.53 -19.61 3.77
CA GLY A 227 -24.99 -19.70 3.72
C GLY A 227 -25.67 -18.75 4.69
N VAL A 228 -25.18 -18.69 5.94
CA VAL A 228 -25.71 -17.76 6.96
C VAL A 228 -25.46 -16.30 6.56
N VAL A 229 -24.25 -15.97 6.10
CA VAL A 229 -23.91 -14.60 5.66
C VAL A 229 -24.74 -14.19 4.43
N SER A 230 -24.94 -15.09 3.45
CA SER A 230 -25.79 -14.82 2.29
C SER A 230 -27.24 -14.54 2.71
N HIS A 231 -27.76 -15.29 3.69
CA HIS A 231 -29.09 -15.03 4.23
C HIS A 231 -29.19 -13.65 4.91
N ILE A 232 -28.14 -13.23 5.63
CA ILE A 232 -28.07 -11.87 6.21
C ILE A 232 -28.08 -10.81 5.11
N GLU A 233 -27.38 -11.06 3.99
CA GLU A 233 -27.33 -10.15 2.85
C GLU A 233 -28.68 -10.05 2.10
N GLU A 234 -29.41 -11.15 1.98
CA GLU A 234 -30.80 -11.16 1.49
C GLU A 234 -31.72 -10.37 2.42
N GLN A 235 -31.60 -10.56 3.74
CA GLN A 235 -32.38 -9.79 4.73
C GLN A 235 -32.05 -8.30 4.74
N LYS A 236 -30.79 -7.95 4.49
CA LYS A 236 -30.35 -6.56 4.29
C LYS A 236 -31.00 -5.97 3.04
N SER A 237 -30.99 -6.71 1.93
CA SER A 237 -31.54 -6.27 0.64
C SER A 237 -33.06 -6.11 0.68
N SER A 238 -33.75 -6.92 1.47
CA SER A 238 -35.19 -6.83 1.72
C SER A 238 -35.57 -5.81 2.81
N GLY A 239 -34.60 -5.27 3.55
CA GLY A 239 -34.82 -4.23 4.56
C GLY A 239 -35.39 -4.73 5.90
N THR A 240 -35.52 -6.04 6.10
CA THR A 240 -36.03 -6.66 7.35
C THR A 240 -34.94 -6.94 8.39
N LEU A 241 -33.67 -6.73 8.06
CA LEU A 241 -32.55 -6.99 8.98
C LEU A 241 -32.58 -6.00 10.17
N THR A 242 -32.80 -6.51 11.37
CA THR A 242 -32.70 -5.76 12.63
C THR A 242 -31.36 -6.02 13.32
N LEU A 243 -30.94 -5.10 14.20
CA LEU A 243 -29.71 -5.27 14.98
C LEU A 243 -29.79 -6.50 15.90
N ASP A 244 -30.96 -6.78 16.47
CA ASP A 244 -31.22 -7.97 17.29
C ASP A 244 -31.11 -9.27 16.48
N SER A 245 -31.67 -9.30 15.26
CA SER A 245 -31.52 -10.45 14.36
C SER A 245 -30.05 -10.65 13.98
N LEU A 246 -29.33 -9.58 13.64
CA LEU A 246 -27.90 -9.64 13.32
C LEU A 246 -27.08 -10.19 14.49
N ALA A 247 -27.34 -9.71 15.71
CA ALA A 247 -26.68 -10.19 16.91
C ALA A 247 -26.92 -11.69 17.11
N LYS A 248 -28.17 -12.16 16.98
CA LYS A 248 -28.52 -13.60 17.09
C LYS A 248 -27.81 -14.46 16.06
N TYR A 249 -27.79 -14.07 14.78
CA TYR A 249 -27.08 -14.85 13.74
C TYR A 249 -25.58 -14.98 14.06
N PHE A 250 -24.93 -13.89 14.46
CA PHE A 250 -23.50 -13.94 14.77
C PHE A 250 -23.18 -14.65 16.10
N THR A 251 -24.05 -14.60 17.11
CA THR A 251 -23.82 -15.30 18.40
C THR A 251 -24.22 -16.78 18.35
N ASP A 252 -25.43 -17.08 17.88
CA ASP A 252 -26.06 -18.39 18.08
C ASP A 252 -25.79 -19.36 16.92
N ASP A 253 -25.70 -18.83 15.71
CA ASP A 253 -25.48 -19.62 14.49
C ASP A 253 -24.01 -19.67 14.09
N ILE A 254 -23.25 -18.58 14.24
CA ILE A 254 -21.84 -18.56 13.84
C ILE A 254 -20.92 -18.82 15.04
N LYS A 255 -20.89 -17.94 16.04
CA LYS A 255 -19.90 -18.01 17.13
C LYS A 255 -20.04 -19.28 17.99
N ARG A 256 -21.26 -19.74 18.25
CA ARG A 256 -21.52 -20.95 19.04
C ARG A 256 -21.21 -22.24 18.28
N LYS A 257 -21.50 -22.31 16.98
CA LYS A 257 -21.29 -23.51 16.16
C LYS A 257 -19.87 -23.61 15.59
N PHE A 258 -19.26 -22.47 15.26
CA PHE A 258 -17.97 -22.38 14.56
C PHE A 258 -16.98 -21.43 15.28
N ALA A 259 -16.67 -21.71 16.54
CA ALA A 259 -15.86 -20.80 17.37
C ALA A 259 -14.42 -20.60 16.87
N ASP A 260 -13.79 -21.66 16.33
CA ASP A 260 -12.41 -21.61 15.82
C ASP A 260 -12.36 -20.85 14.48
N ASP A 261 -13.27 -21.15 13.56
CA ASP A 261 -13.38 -20.46 12.27
C ASP A 261 -13.80 -18.99 12.44
N TYR A 262 -14.61 -18.67 13.45
CA TYR A 262 -14.97 -17.28 13.79
C TYR A 262 -13.75 -16.40 14.09
N LYS A 263 -12.75 -16.96 14.77
CA LYS A 263 -11.48 -16.28 15.06
C LYS A 263 -10.56 -16.30 13.85
N LEU A 264 -10.42 -17.44 13.18
CA LEU A 264 -9.49 -17.62 12.06
C LEU A 264 -9.88 -16.73 10.86
N CYS A 265 -11.17 -16.62 10.56
CA CYS A 265 -11.71 -15.84 9.46
C CYS A 265 -12.06 -14.39 9.84
N ASN A 266 -11.79 -13.99 11.09
CA ASN A 266 -12.08 -12.66 11.62
C ASN A 266 -13.52 -12.18 11.31
N LEU A 267 -14.49 -13.06 11.53
CA LEU A 267 -15.92 -12.77 11.27
C LEU A 267 -16.45 -11.61 12.13
N THR A 268 -15.70 -11.19 13.16
CA THR A 268 -15.99 -9.98 13.94
C THR A 268 -16.01 -8.71 13.08
N CYS A 269 -15.10 -8.59 12.11
CA CYS A 269 -15.05 -7.43 11.21
C CYS A 269 -16.27 -7.37 10.29
N ILE A 270 -16.75 -8.54 9.84
CA ILE A 270 -17.96 -8.66 9.02
C ILE A 270 -19.19 -8.30 9.85
N ALA A 271 -19.29 -8.80 11.09
CA ALA A 271 -20.38 -8.39 11.99
C ALA A 271 -20.39 -6.86 12.21
N CYS A 272 -19.21 -6.27 12.45
CA CYS A 272 -19.07 -4.83 12.65
C CYS A 272 -19.43 -4.01 11.41
N SER A 273 -19.09 -4.48 10.21
CA SER A 273 -19.42 -3.76 8.96
C SER A 273 -20.94 -3.72 8.72
N TYR A 274 -21.66 -4.82 8.98
CA TYR A 274 -23.12 -4.84 8.91
C TYR A 274 -23.75 -3.99 10.02
N ALA A 275 -23.26 -4.08 11.26
CA ALA A 275 -23.76 -3.31 12.39
C ALA A 275 -23.56 -1.80 12.19
N LEU A 276 -22.40 -1.38 11.67
CA LEU A 276 -22.09 0.02 11.39
C LEU A 276 -23.08 0.62 10.38
N LEU A 277 -23.41 -0.11 9.31
CA LEU A 277 -24.38 0.35 8.31
C LEU A 277 -25.78 0.52 8.90
N LEU A 278 -26.22 -0.42 9.74
CA LEU A 278 -27.51 -0.32 10.44
C LEU A 278 -27.53 0.83 11.45
N PHE A 279 -26.43 1.05 12.16
CA PHE A 279 -26.27 2.16 13.09
C PHE A 279 -26.33 3.51 12.36
N ILE A 280 -25.60 3.67 11.25
CA ILE A 280 -25.67 4.87 10.41
C ILE A 280 -27.11 5.12 9.98
N ARG A 281 -27.82 4.07 9.54
CA ARG A 281 -29.22 4.16 9.14
C ARG A 281 -30.11 4.63 10.29
N LEU A 282 -29.99 4.02 11.47
CA LEU A 282 -30.74 4.40 12.68
C LEU A 282 -30.51 5.87 13.04
N VAL A 283 -29.25 6.31 13.07
CA VAL A 283 -28.90 7.70 13.35
C VAL A 283 -29.51 8.63 12.29
N SER A 284 -29.46 8.26 11.01
CA SER A 284 -29.99 9.09 9.93
C SER A 284 -31.52 9.14 9.85
N GLU A 285 -32.23 8.06 10.19
CA GLU A 285 -33.68 7.95 10.07
C GLU A 285 -34.41 8.36 11.36
N VAL A 286 -33.78 8.18 12.53
CA VAL A 286 -34.43 8.43 13.83
C VAL A 286 -33.83 9.66 14.51
N ALA A 287 -32.51 9.69 14.71
CA ALA A 287 -31.86 10.76 15.47
C ALA A 287 -31.83 12.07 14.67
N LEU A 288 -31.45 12.04 13.39
CA LEU A 288 -31.33 13.25 12.57
C LEU A 288 -32.66 14.00 12.40
N PRO A 289 -33.82 13.36 12.17
CA PRO A 289 -35.09 14.07 12.18
C PRO A 289 -35.45 14.70 13.53
N ALA A 290 -35.18 14.02 14.64
CA ALA A 290 -35.40 14.59 15.97
C ALA A 290 -34.51 15.82 16.22
N VAL A 291 -33.22 15.72 15.87
CA VAL A 291 -32.27 16.84 15.93
C VAL A 291 -32.69 17.97 15.01
N ARG A 292 -33.21 17.66 13.82
CA ARG A 292 -33.74 18.66 12.89
C ARG A 292 -34.96 19.38 13.46
N ILE A 293 -35.92 18.65 14.04
CA ILE A 293 -37.11 19.25 14.64
C ILE A 293 -36.71 20.17 15.80
N SER A 294 -35.85 19.70 16.71
CA SER A 294 -35.39 20.52 17.85
C SER A 294 -34.50 21.67 17.40
N GLY A 295 -33.51 21.42 16.53
CA GLY A 295 -32.62 22.46 16.03
C GLY A 295 -33.35 23.55 15.26
N THR A 296 -34.36 23.20 14.46
CA THR A 296 -35.17 24.19 13.73
C THR A 296 -36.12 24.95 14.66
N ASN A 297 -36.82 24.26 15.56
CA ASN A 297 -37.93 24.86 16.30
C ASN A 297 -37.55 25.44 17.68
N THR A 298 -36.56 24.86 18.37
CA THR A 298 -36.27 25.20 19.77
C THR A 298 -34.94 25.90 19.98
N TRP A 299 -33.91 25.56 19.20
CA TRP A 299 -32.58 26.17 19.37
C TRP A 299 -32.54 27.59 18.78
N GLU A 300 -32.04 28.57 19.53
CA GLU A 300 -31.86 29.94 19.06
C GLU A 300 -30.37 30.22 18.76
N PRO A 301 -29.99 30.72 17.56
CA PRO A 301 -28.59 30.92 17.21
C PRO A 301 -27.85 31.95 18.08
N ARG A 302 -28.56 32.89 18.70
CA ARG A 302 -28.00 33.87 19.64
C ARG A 302 -27.53 33.24 20.96
N ASP A 303 -27.95 32.01 21.26
CA ASP A 303 -27.44 31.17 22.34
C ASP A 303 -26.81 29.90 21.75
N PRO A 304 -25.50 29.90 21.46
CA PRO A 304 -24.85 28.79 20.76
C PRO A 304 -24.61 27.56 21.66
N GLU A 305 -24.55 27.75 22.98
CA GLU A 305 -24.10 26.74 23.94
C GLU A 305 -24.93 25.44 23.91
N PRO A 306 -26.28 25.44 23.84
CA PRO A 306 -27.06 24.21 23.84
C PRO A 306 -26.76 23.29 22.66
N MET A 307 -26.59 23.87 21.45
CA MET A 307 -26.30 23.09 20.26
C MET A 307 -24.83 22.65 20.21
N LEU A 308 -23.90 23.50 20.66
CA LEU A 308 -22.48 23.14 20.75
C LEU A 308 -22.26 21.98 21.73
N ARG A 309 -22.85 22.05 22.93
CA ARG A 309 -22.80 20.96 23.92
C ARG A 309 -23.38 19.66 23.40
N PHE A 310 -24.45 19.75 22.62
CA PHE A 310 -25.03 18.60 21.95
C PHE A 310 -24.03 18.00 20.94
N LEU A 311 -23.44 18.82 20.07
CA LEU A 311 -22.47 18.33 19.08
C LEU A 311 -21.22 17.72 19.74
N GLU A 312 -20.68 18.35 20.79
CA GLU A 312 -19.54 17.83 21.56
C GLU A 312 -19.85 16.49 22.24
N SER A 313 -21.05 16.36 22.83
CA SER A 313 -21.45 15.12 23.51
C SER A 313 -21.66 13.94 22.55
N TRP A 314 -22.01 14.24 21.30
CA TRP A 314 -22.34 13.23 20.28
C TRP A 314 -21.28 13.08 19.18
N GLU A 315 -20.16 13.82 19.25
CA GLU A 315 -19.10 13.83 18.23
C GLU A 315 -18.53 12.43 17.98
N ASN A 316 -18.28 11.66 19.04
CA ASN A 316 -17.73 10.30 18.95
C ASN A 316 -18.75 9.24 18.49
N LEU A 317 -20.05 9.57 18.53
CA LEU A 317 -21.14 8.64 18.22
C LEU A 317 -21.72 8.90 16.83
N PHE A 318 -21.71 10.13 16.34
CA PHE A 318 -22.27 10.44 15.04
C PHE A 318 -21.25 10.25 13.91
N PRO A 319 -21.66 9.63 12.79
CA PRO A 319 -20.87 9.65 11.58
C PRO A 319 -20.60 11.10 11.13
N ALA A 320 -19.41 11.35 10.59
CA ALA A 320 -19.02 12.68 10.11
C ALA A 320 -20.03 13.27 9.09
N SER A 321 -20.68 12.41 8.29
CA SER A 321 -21.73 12.82 7.35
C SER A 321 -22.97 13.41 8.05
N VAL A 322 -23.35 12.87 9.21
CA VAL A 322 -24.51 13.33 9.98
C VAL A 322 -24.20 14.67 10.63
N VAL A 323 -23.03 14.81 11.26
CA VAL A 323 -22.56 16.09 11.82
C VAL A 323 -22.53 17.16 10.73
N GLN A 324 -21.98 16.83 9.57
CA GLN A 324 -21.93 17.76 8.43
C GLN A 324 -23.32 18.16 7.93
N SER A 325 -24.28 17.24 7.94
CA SER A 325 -25.68 17.50 7.59
C SER A 325 -26.34 18.43 8.61
N ILE A 326 -26.11 18.22 9.92
CA ILE A 326 -26.62 19.10 10.97
C ILE A 326 -26.06 20.51 10.79
N LEU A 327 -24.75 20.63 10.59
CA LEU A 327 -24.08 21.91 10.38
C LEU A 327 -24.64 22.66 9.16
N VAL A 328 -24.80 21.99 8.01
CA VAL A 328 -25.22 22.65 6.76
C VAL A 328 -26.73 22.89 6.69
N ASN A 329 -27.55 21.98 7.19
CA ASN A 329 -29.00 22.03 6.99
C ASN A 329 -29.76 22.65 8.17
N ILE A 330 -29.15 22.74 9.36
CA ILE A 330 -29.79 23.26 10.57
C ILE A 330 -29.05 24.49 11.07
N VAL A 331 -27.76 24.36 11.36
CA VAL A 331 -26.97 25.43 11.98
C VAL A 331 -26.77 26.61 11.03
N MET A 332 -26.27 26.34 9.82
CA MET A 332 -25.96 27.39 8.84
C MET A 332 -27.18 28.25 8.45
N PRO A 333 -28.34 27.70 8.04
CA PRO A 333 -29.48 28.51 7.64
C PRO A 333 -29.99 29.42 8.77
N LYS A 334 -29.98 28.92 10.01
CA LYS A 334 -30.40 29.71 11.17
C LYS A 334 -29.37 30.79 11.52
N LEU A 335 -28.07 30.51 11.44
CA LEU A 335 -27.04 31.54 11.59
C LEU A 335 -27.15 32.62 10.52
N TYR A 336 -27.36 32.25 9.25
CA TYR A 336 -27.59 33.23 8.18
C TYR A 336 -28.81 34.12 8.47
N SER A 337 -29.93 33.53 8.87
CA SER A 337 -31.14 34.28 9.22
C SER A 337 -30.94 35.17 10.47
N ALA A 338 -30.21 34.69 11.48
CA ALA A 338 -29.89 35.47 12.66
C ALA A 338 -28.97 36.66 12.33
N VAL A 339 -27.95 36.46 11.50
CA VAL A 339 -27.06 37.54 11.03
C VAL A 339 -27.80 38.52 10.11
N ASP A 340 -28.70 38.05 9.27
CA ASP A 340 -29.48 38.91 8.36
C ASP A 340 -30.46 39.81 9.14
N SER A 341 -31.08 39.28 10.19
CA SER A 341 -31.95 40.03 11.11
C SER A 341 -31.18 40.88 12.12
N TRP A 342 -29.88 40.66 12.29
CA TRP A 342 -29.06 41.38 13.25
C TRP A 342 -28.85 42.85 12.84
N ASP A 343 -29.06 43.75 13.80
CA ASP A 343 -28.79 45.19 13.67
C ASP A 343 -27.76 45.65 14.73
N PRO A 344 -26.59 46.14 14.31
CA PRO A 344 -25.56 46.66 15.22
C PRO A 344 -26.02 47.77 16.18
N HIS A 345 -27.06 48.53 15.85
CA HIS A 345 -27.50 49.68 16.67
C HIS A 345 -28.53 49.32 17.74
N GLN A 346 -29.28 48.24 17.54
CA GLN A 346 -30.42 47.88 18.36
C GLN A 346 -30.12 46.72 19.31
N GLU A 347 -29.20 45.83 18.92
CA GLU A 347 -28.89 44.65 19.72
C GLU A 347 -27.79 44.90 20.75
N THR A 348 -28.04 44.45 21.99
CA THR A 348 -27.12 44.60 23.13
C THR A 348 -26.02 43.54 23.17
N VAL A 349 -26.26 42.38 22.54
CA VAL A 349 -25.30 41.27 22.51
C VAL A 349 -24.42 41.39 21.27
N PRO A 350 -23.09 41.52 21.42
CA PRO A 350 -22.19 41.59 20.28
C PRO A 350 -22.23 40.30 19.44
N ILE A 351 -22.23 40.47 18.12
CA ILE A 351 -22.31 39.36 17.16
C ILE A 351 -21.21 38.30 17.31
N HIS A 352 -20.02 38.69 17.76
CA HIS A 352 -18.92 37.75 17.95
C HIS A 352 -19.23 36.71 19.04
N VAL A 353 -20.05 37.04 20.05
CA VAL A 353 -20.35 36.15 21.19
C VAL A 353 -21.04 34.87 20.73
N TRP A 354 -21.91 34.96 19.73
CA TRP A 354 -22.68 33.83 19.24
C TRP A 354 -22.21 33.28 17.89
N VAL A 355 -21.36 34.02 17.15
CA VAL A 355 -20.73 33.53 15.91
C VAL A 355 -19.37 32.87 16.15
N HIS A 356 -18.50 33.43 17.01
CA HIS A 356 -17.15 32.91 17.22
C HIS A 356 -17.08 31.47 17.74
N PRO A 357 -17.99 31.01 18.62
CA PRO A 357 -18.00 29.62 19.08
C PRO A 357 -18.09 28.59 17.94
N TRP A 358 -18.61 28.98 16.77
CA TRP A 358 -18.73 28.12 15.60
C TRP A 358 -17.47 28.06 14.72
N LEU A 359 -16.46 28.91 14.97
CA LEU A 359 -15.23 28.99 14.16
C LEU A 359 -14.49 27.65 14.06
N PRO A 360 -14.29 26.87 15.15
CA PRO A 360 -13.55 25.60 15.08
C PRO A 360 -14.22 24.56 14.17
N GLN A 361 -15.56 24.55 14.11
CA GLN A 361 -16.33 23.52 13.40
C GLN A 361 -16.62 23.88 11.94
N LEU A 362 -16.70 25.18 11.62
CA LEU A 362 -17.20 25.67 10.32
C LEU A 362 -16.18 26.48 9.52
N GLY A 363 -15.17 27.10 10.17
CA GLY A 363 -13.98 27.73 9.57
C GLY A 363 -14.18 28.38 8.19
N LEU A 364 -13.80 27.64 7.14
CA LEU A 364 -13.81 28.09 5.73
C LEU A 364 -15.22 28.19 5.12
N LYS A 365 -16.23 27.55 5.70
CA LYS A 365 -17.61 27.53 5.16
C LYS A 365 -18.39 28.81 5.45
N PHE A 366 -17.81 29.74 6.21
CA PHE A 366 -18.43 31.00 6.61
C PHE A 366 -18.13 32.19 5.69
N GLU A 367 -17.43 32.02 4.57
CA GLU A 367 -17.03 33.16 3.72
C GLU A 367 -18.22 34.07 3.33
N GLY A 368 -19.36 33.48 2.98
CA GLY A 368 -20.60 34.22 2.72
C GLY A 368 -21.17 34.94 3.94
N LEU A 369 -21.11 34.32 5.13
CA LEU A 369 -21.55 34.93 6.38
C LEU A 369 -20.64 36.09 6.79
N TYR A 370 -19.31 35.93 6.68
CA TYR A 370 -18.36 37.00 6.97
C TYR A 370 -18.55 38.20 6.05
N GLN A 371 -18.92 37.98 4.79
CA GLN A 371 -19.28 39.09 3.89
C GLN A 371 -20.53 39.83 4.38
N MET A 372 -21.57 39.10 4.81
CA MET A 372 -22.78 39.69 5.38
C MET A 372 -22.48 40.49 6.66
N ILE A 373 -21.72 39.90 7.58
CA ILE A 373 -21.31 40.54 8.84
C ILE A 373 -20.50 41.81 8.56
N ARG A 374 -19.53 41.75 7.63
CA ARG A 374 -18.75 42.93 7.21
C ARG A 374 -19.64 44.03 6.66
N MET A 375 -20.63 43.70 5.83
CA MET A 375 -21.56 44.68 5.28
C MET A 375 -22.40 45.34 6.39
N LYS A 376 -22.96 44.54 7.31
CA LYS A 376 -23.75 45.03 8.45
C LYS A 376 -22.92 45.91 9.39
N LEU A 377 -21.71 45.47 9.73
CA LEU A 377 -20.76 46.27 10.52
C LEU A 377 -20.40 47.56 9.79
N SER A 378 -20.15 47.52 8.49
CA SER A 378 -19.85 48.72 7.68
C SER A 378 -20.98 49.74 7.74
N MET A 379 -22.24 49.30 7.60
CA MET A 379 -23.42 50.17 7.74
C MET A 379 -23.53 50.78 9.15
N GLY A 380 -23.21 50.00 10.19
CA GLY A 380 -23.18 50.51 11.56
C GLY A 380 -22.09 51.56 11.79
N LEU A 381 -20.96 51.40 11.12
CA LEU A 381 -19.82 52.30 11.24
C LEU A 381 -19.99 53.59 10.44
N ASP A 382 -20.97 53.71 9.53
CA ASP A 382 -21.22 54.94 8.78
C ASP A 382 -21.62 56.12 9.69
N ALA A 383 -22.41 55.88 10.74
CA ALA A 383 -22.83 56.90 11.70
C ALA A 383 -21.96 56.97 12.98
N TRP A 384 -21.00 56.06 13.15
CA TRP A 384 -20.15 55.96 14.34
C TRP A 384 -19.33 57.24 14.62
N HIS A 385 -19.03 57.52 15.89
CA HIS A 385 -18.17 58.62 16.33
C HIS A 385 -17.01 58.11 17.22
N PRO A 386 -15.78 58.63 17.10
CA PRO A 386 -14.61 58.16 17.86
C PRO A 386 -14.75 58.11 19.39
N SER A 387 -15.67 58.88 19.97
CA SER A 387 -15.95 58.86 21.42
C SER A 387 -16.67 57.60 21.88
N ASP A 388 -17.27 56.85 20.96
CA ASP A 388 -18.01 55.63 21.28
C ASP A 388 -17.06 54.41 21.31
N ALA A 389 -16.78 53.96 22.53
CA ALA A 389 -15.93 52.80 22.80
C ALA A 389 -16.57 51.45 22.38
N SER A 390 -17.89 51.39 22.20
CA SER A 390 -18.59 50.14 21.90
C SER A 390 -18.15 49.54 20.55
N ALA A 391 -17.88 50.38 19.54
CA ALA A 391 -17.42 49.90 18.23
C ALA A 391 -16.08 49.15 18.31
N TYR A 392 -15.15 49.58 19.16
CA TYR A 392 -13.89 48.87 19.36
C TYR A 392 -14.13 47.50 20.01
N THR A 393 -15.03 47.41 21.00
CA THR A 393 -15.37 46.13 21.65
C THR A 393 -16.04 45.16 20.69
N ILE A 394 -16.84 45.65 19.74
CA ILE A 394 -17.51 44.83 18.73
C ILE A 394 -16.52 44.37 17.66
N LEU A 395 -15.63 45.25 17.18
CA LEU A 395 -14.73 44.96 16.06
C LEU A 395 -13.45 44.23 16.45
N SER A 396 -12.88 44.48 17.64
CA SER A 396 -11.58 43.91 18.03
C SER A 396 -11.49 42.37 17.92
N PRO A 397 -12.53 41.57 18.25
CA PRO A 397 -12.46 40.13 18.08
C PRO A 397 -12.37 39.69 16.61
N TRP A 398 -12.87 40.50 15.68
CA TRP A 398 -12.88 40.18 14.24
C TRP A 398 -11.51 40.36 13.57
N LYS A 399 -10.57 41.03 14.23
CA LYS A 399 -9.20 41.25 13.71
C LYS A 399 -8.49 39.92 13.39
N THR A 400 -8.72 38.87 14.18
CA THR A 400 -8.10 37.55 13.97
C THR A 400 -8.88 36.66 13.01
N VAL A 401 -10.13 37.02 12.69
CA VAL A 401 -11.05 36.22 11.88
C VAL A 401 -11.06 36.68 10.42
N PHE A 402 -11.01 37.99 10.18
CA PHE A 402 -10.95 38.54 8.83
C PHE A 402 -9.53 38.48 8.27
N ASP A 403 -9.42 38.32 6.94
CA ASP A 403 -8.15 38.40 6.26
C ASP A 403 -7.57 39.82 6.34
N SER A 404 -6.23 39.92 6.27
CA SER A 404 -5.51 41.18 6.46
C SER A 404 -5.96 42.28 5.48
N ALA A 405 -6.30 41.92 4.23
CA ALA A 405 -6.69 42.88 3.21
C ALA A 405 -8.09 43.44 3.47
N SER A 406 -9.05 42.57 3.81
CA SER A 406 -10.41 42.97 4.19
C SER A 406 -10.43 43.81 5.46
N TRP A 407 -9.62 43.45 6.47
CA TRP A 407 -9.49 44.21 7.70
C TRP A 407 -8.91 45.61 7.46
N GLU A 408 -7.82 45.70 6.68
CA GLU A 408 -7.23 47.00 6.32
C GLU A 408 -8.24 47.87 5.56
N SER A 409 -8.96 47.31 4.60
CA SER A 409 -9.99 48.03 3.82
C SER A 409 -11.09 48.61 4.71
N LEU A 410 -11.58 47.82 5.68
CA LEU A 410 -12.59 48.26 6.65
C LEU A 410 -12.06 49.40 7.53
N MET A 411 -10.85 49.26 8.08
CA MET A 411 -10.20 50.29 8.90
C MET A 411 -9.99 51.59 8.10
N ARG A 412 -9.43 51.48 6.89
CA ARG A 412 -9.11 52.62 6.01
C ARG A 412 -10.38 53.37 5.58
N ARG A 413 -11.50 52.68 5.36
CA ARG A 413 -12.72 53.28 4.83
C ARG A 413 -13.61 53.92 5.91
N PHE A 414 -13.77 53.28 7.07
CA PHE A 414 -14.76 53.72 8.06
C PHE A 414 -14.15 54.31 9.34
N ILE A 415 -13.03 53.78 9.81
CA ILE A 415 -12.43 54.21 11.09
C ILE A 415 -11.44 55.37 10.88
N VAL A 416 -10.45 55.19 10.01
CA VAL A 416 -9.36 56.15 9.78
C VAL A 416 -9.86 57.56 9.42
N PRO A 417 -10.85 57.76 8.53
CA PRO A 417 -11.30 59.10 8.18
C PRO A 417 -11.92 59.86 9.37
N LYS A 418 -12.58 59.14 10.29
CA LYS A 418 -13.20 59.74 11.47
C LYS A 418 -12.19 60.05 12.56
N LEU A 419 -11.20 59.18 12.75
CA LEU A 419 -10.05 59.48 13.60
C LEU A 419 -9.24 60.66 13.07
N GLN A 420 -9.14 60.80 11.75
CA GLN A 420 -8.54 61.96 11.11
C GLN A 420 -9.30 63.25 11.47
N VAL A 421 -10.64 63.26 11.37
CA VAL A 421 -11.43 64.44 11.77
C VAL A 421 -11.22 64.76 13.26
N ALA A 422 -11.24 63.75 14.14
CA ALA A 422 -10.97 63.95 15.56
C ALA A 422 -9.58 64.56 15.82
N LEU A 423 -8.54 64.13 15.09
CA LEU A 423 -7.19 64.73 15.17
C LEU A 423 -7.09 66.11 14.50
N GLN A 424 -7.93 66.41 13.51
CA GLN A 424 -8.02 67.75 12.92
C GLN A 424 -8.65 68.76 13.87
N GLU A 425 -9.65 68.34 14.65
CA GLU A 425 -10.27 69.17 15.70
C GLU A 425 -9.40 69.25 16.97
N PHE A 426 -8.55 68.26 17.19
CA PHE A 426 -7.63 68.23 18.30
C PHE A 426 -6.68 69.43 18.33
N GLN A 427 -6.70 70.17 19.44
CA GLN A 427 -5.84 71.32 19.70
C GLN A 427 -4.75 70.95 20.70
N ILE A 428 -3.50 71.24 20.33
CA ILE A 428 -2.34 71.05 21.20
C ILE A 428 -2.08 72.36 21.92
N ASN A 429 -2.34 72.39 23.23
CA ASN A 429 -2.19 73.56 24.06
C ASN A 429 -1.31 73.23 25.27
N PRO A 430 -0.06 73.74 25.33
CA PRO A 430 0.86 73.46 26.43
C PRO A 430 0.35 73.88 27.82
N ALA A 431 -0.53 74.89 27.90
CA ALA A 431 -1.03 75.42 29.18
C ALA A 431 -2.28 74.70 29.70
N ASN A 432 -3.09 74.10 28.81
CA ASN A 432 -4.33 73.41 29.19
C ASN A 432 -4.65 72.31 28.16
N GLN A 433 -3.96 71.18 28.25
CA GLN A 433 -4.12 70.09 27.30
C GLN A 433 -5.33 69.22 27.64
N LYS A 434 -6.30 69.16 26.73
CA LYS A 434 -7.38 68.16 26.76
C LYS A 434 -6.94 66.94 25.98
N LEU A 435 -7.04 65.73 26.53
CA LEU A 435 -6.54 64.51 25.91
C LEU A 435 -7.62 63.61 25.32
N ASP A 436 -8.90 63.98 25.44
CA ASP A 436 -10.03 63.11 25.05
C ASP A 436 -9.93 62.63 23.59
N HIS A 437 -9.74 63.55 22.65
CA HIS A 437 -9.62 63.25 21.23
C HIS A 437 -8.38 62.40 20.91
N PHE A 438 -7.30 62.60 21.68
CA PHE A 438 -6.07 61.81 21.54
C PHE A 438 -6.29 60.39 22.06
N TYR A 439 -6.95 60.22 23.21
CA TYR A 439 -7.28 58.90 23.75
C TYR A 439 -8.27 58.14 22.87
N TRP A 440 -9.21 58.82 22.22
CA TRP A 440 -10.08 58.20 21.22
C TRP A 440 -9.25 57.53 20.12
N VAL A 441 -8.23 58.20 19.59
CA VAL A 441 -7.35 57.63 18.55
C VAL A 441 -6.47 56.51 19.10
N MET A 442 -5.88 56.70 20.28
CA MET A 442 -4.98 55.71 20.88
C MET A 442 -5.70 54.41 21.25
N SER A 443 -7.00 54.45 21.55
CA SER A 443 -7.79 53.23 21.78
C SER A 443 -7.79 52.28 20.57
N TRP A 444 -7.55 52.80 19.35
CA TRP A 444 -7.50 52.03 18.11
C TRP A 444 -6.07 51.65 17.67
N ALA A 445 -5.03 52.02 18.42
CA ALA A 445 -3.64 51.80 18.03
C ALA A 445 -3.28 50.31 17.85
N SER A 446 -3.91 49.41 18.60
CA SER A 446 -3.74 47.97 18.48
C SER A 446 -4.56 47.33 17.35
N ALA A 447 -5.64 47.99 16.90
CA ALA A 447 -6.58 47.44 15.92
C ALA A 447 -6.25 47.87 14.48
N ILE A 448 -5.82 49.11 14.29
CA ILE A 448 -5.48 49.68 12.98
C ILE A 448 -4.09 49.17 12.55
N PRO A 449 -3.91 48.78 11.28
CA PRO A 449 -2.58 48.48 10.73
C PRO A 449 -1.57 49.60 11.00
N ILE A 450 -0.36 49.23 11.42
CA ILE A 450 0.63 50.17 11.94
C ILE A 450 0.96 51.30 10.95
N HIS A 451 1.05 51.00 9.65
CA HIS A 451 1.34 51.99 8.61
C HIS A 451 0.25 53.08 8.52
N LEU A 452 -1.02 52.71 8.67
CA LEU A 452 -2.13 53.66 8.66
C LEU A 452 -2.13 54.54 9.92
N MET A 453 -1.82 53.97 11.08
CA MET A 453 -1.74 54.73 12.33
C MET A 453 -0.56 55.71 12.32
N VAL A 454 0.59 55.28 11.81
CA VAL A 454 1.77 56.15 11.65
C VAL A 454 1.46 57.31 10.69
N ASP A 455 0.90 57.02 9.51
CA ASP A 455 0.52 58.05 8.53
C ASP A 455 -0.46 59.08 9.12
N LEU A 456 -1.44 58.60 9.91
CA LEU A 456 -2.43 59.44 10.58
C LEU A 456 -1.75 60.39 11.59
N LEU A 457 -0.88 59.84 12.44
CA LEU A 457 -0.17 60.63 13.45
C LEU A 457 0.81 61.62 12.83
N GLU A 458 1.57 61.19 11.82
CA GLU A 458 2.54 62.04 11.13
C GLU A 458 1.88 63.28 10.53
N ARG A 459 0.76 63.09 9.81
CA ARG A 459 0.09 64.17 9.09
C ARG A 459 -0.72 65.11 9.98
N PHE A 460 -1.46 64.57 10.96
CA PHE A 460 -2.45 65.35 11.69
C PHE A 460 -2.05 65.70 13.14
N PHE A 461 -1.20 64.89 13.78
CA PHE A 461 -0.73 65.14 15.14
C PHE A 461 0.66 65.82 15.14
N PHE A 462 1.68 65.18 14.55
CA PHE A 462 3.07 65.68 14.62
C PHE A 462 3.26 67.01 13.91
N SER A 463 2.54 67.26 12.81
CA SER A 463 2.54 68.56 12.12
C SER A 463 2.16 69.71 13.07
N LYS A 464 1.08 69.55 13.84
CA LYS A 464 0.62 70.53 14.84
C LYS A 464 1.55 70.57 16.06
N TRP A 465 1.99 69.40 16.52
CA TRP A 465 2.83 69.27 17.71
C TRP A 465 4.16 70.00 17.54
N LEU A 466 4.83 69.78 16.40
CA LEU A 466 6.07 70.48 16.04
C LEU A 466 5.85 71.98 15.85
N GLN A 467 4.72 72.40 15.27
CA GLN A 467 4.39 73.83 15.14
C GLN A 467 4.20 74.51 16.49
N VAL A 468 3.49 73.87 17.43
CA VAL A 468 3.32 74.41 18.79
C VAL A 468 4.66 74.50 19.51
N LEU A 469 5.50 73.46 19.39
CA LEU A 469 6.85 73.47 19.94
C LEU A 469 7.69 74.61 19.36
N TYR A 470 7.65 74.82 18.04
CA TYR A 470 8.32 75.93 17.37
C TYR A 470 7.91 77.30 17.95
N HIS A 471 6.61 77.59 17.97
CA HIS A 471 6.11 78.88 18.46
C HIS A 471 6.43 79.10 19.94
N TRP A 472 6.40 78.03 20.75
CA TRP A 472 6.75 78.11 22.17
C TRP A 472 8.23 78.41 22.36
N LEU A 473 9.12 77.75 21.59
CA LEU A 473 10.55 77.99 21.63
C LEU A 473 10.94 79.41 21.15
N CYS A 474 10.18 79.99 20.22
CA CYS A 474 10.38 81.36 19.76
C CYS A 474 9.88 82.44 20.75
N SER A 475 9.00 82.08 21.70
CA SER A 475 8.31 83.02 22.61
C SER A 475 8.92 83.12 24.01
N ASN A 476 10.24 82.85 24.14
CA ASN A 476 11.01 82.84 25.38
C ASN A 476 10.58 81.71 26.38
N PRO A 477 10.94 80.45 26.11
CA PRO A 477 10.41 79.27 26.80
C PRO A 477 11.06 79.00 28.18
N ASN A 478 10.28 78.44 29.12
CA ASN A 478 10.84 77.70 30.25
C ASN A 478 11.28 76.31 29.80
N LEU A 479 12.58 76.11 29.59
CA LEU A 479 13.15 74.86 29.05
C LEU A 479 12.81 73.60 29.89
N GLN A 480 12.60 73.75 31.20
CA GLN A 480 12.21 72.64 32.08
C GLN A 480 10.77 72.19 31.82
N GLU A 481 9.87 73.12 31.53
CA GLU A 481 8.48 72.81 31.19
C GLU A 481 8.39 72.21 29.79
N VAL A 482 9.16 72.72 28.82
CA VAL A 482 9.25 72.16 27.47
C VAL A 482 9.76 70.72 27.49
N HIS A 483 10.81 70.44 28.27
CA HIS A 483 11.34 69.08 28.42
C HIS A 483 10.32 68.12 29.06
N LYS A 484 9.65 68.54 30.14
CA LYS A 484 8.57 67.75 30.78
C LYS A 484 7.42 67.48 29.81
N TRP A 485 7.05 68.47 29.01
CA TRP A 485 6.00 68.35 27.99
C TRP A 485 6.39 67.35 26.88
N TYR A 486 7.64 67.41 26.39
CA TYR A 486 8.18 66.45 25.42
C TYR A 486 8.14 65.02 25.95
N VAL A 487 8.68 64.79 27.16
CA VAL A 487 8.71 63.46 27.78
C VAL A 487 7.29 62.95 28.06
N GLY A 488 6.38 63.84 28.48
CA GLY A 488 4.97 63.52 28.68
C GLY A 488 4.31 62.98 27.41
N TRP A 489 4.45 63.69 26.29
CA TRP A 489 3.89 63.25 25.00
C TRP A 489 4.50 61.94 24.50
N LYS A 490 5.82 61.77 24.64
CA LYS A 490 6.50 60.53 24.27
C LYS A 490 6.00 59.34 25.10
N GLY A 491 5.71 59.55 26.38
CA GLY A 491 5.18 58.52 27.28
C GLY A 491 3.73 58.11 27.03
N LEU A 492 2.95 58.91 26.30
CA LEU A 492 1.55 58.61 25.99
C LEU A 492 1.36 57.65 24.80
N LEU A 493 2.42 57.37 24.04
CA LEU A 493 2.35 56.48 22.88
C LEU A 493 2.65 55.02 23.28
N PRO A 494 1.92 54.03 22.73
CA PRO A 494 2.26 52.61 22.86
C PRO A 494 3.69 52.28 22.40
N PRO A 495 4.36 51.28 23.00
CA PRO A 495 5.74 50.93 22.67
C PRO A 495 5.94 50.52 21.21
N GLU A 496 4.92 49.92 20.58
CA GLU A 496 4.94 49.51 19.17
C GLU A 496 5.08 50.73 18.23
N LEU A 497 4.41 51.83 18.57
CA LEU A 497 4.50 53.09 17.82
C LEU A 497 5.81 53.83 18.13
N GLN A 498 6.29 53.78 19.38
CA GLN A 498 7.57 54.38 19.75
C GLN A 498 8.75 53.72 19.04
N ALA A 499 8.66 52.43 18.73
CA ALA A 499 9.71 51.69 18.02
C ALA A 499 9.78 52.06 16.53
N HIS A 500 8.69 52.54 15.94
CA HIS A 500 8.58 52.81 14.50
C HIS A 500 9.49 53.98 14.06
N GLU A 501 10.20 53.80 12.94
CA GLU A 501 11.24 54.72 12.48
C GLU A 501 10.71 56.14 12.23
N ASN A 502 9.58 56.28 11.52
CA ASN A 502 8.99 57.60 11.24
C ASN A 502 8.61 58.36 12.52
N ILE A 503 8.02 57.69 13.51
CA ILE A 503 7.62 58.32 14.77
C ILE A 503 8.87 58.75 15.55
N ARG A 504 9.91 57.90 15.60
CA ARG A 504 11.21 58.26 16.21
C ARG A 504 11.83 59.46 15.52
N TYR A 505 11.77 59.53 14.20
CA TYR A 505 12.26 60.66 13.43
C TYR A 505 11.53 61.96 13.81
N GLN A 506 10.20 61.95 13.90
CA GLN A 506 9.42 63.14 14.32
C GLN A 506 9.79 63.63 15.74
N PHE A 507 9.96 62.71 16.70
CA PHE A 507 10.45 63.09 18.04
C PHE A 507 11.90 63.56 18.06
N THR A 508 12.73 63.04 17.17
CA THR A 508 14.13 63.48 17.00
C THR A 508 14.18 64.88 16.42
N LEU A 509 13.31 65.22 15.47
CA LEU A 509 13.16 66.59 14.96
C LEU A 509 12.78 67.56 16.08
N GLY A 510 11.80 67.20 16.91
CA GLY A 510 11.42 68.00 18.08
C GLY A 510 12.57 68.21 19.07
N LEU A 511 13.36 67.16 19.33
CA LEU A 511 14.52 67.25 20.21
C LEU A 511 15.60 68.18 19.65
N ASN A 512 15.93 68.06 18.35
CA ASN A 512 16.87 68.96 17.68
C ASN A 512 16.42 70.42 17.73
N MET A 513 15.11 70.69 17.67
CA MET A 513 14.58 72.06 17.82
C MET A 513 14.81 72.61 19.23
N ILE A 514 14.64 71.77 20.27
CA ILE A 514 14.91 72.12 21.66
C ILE A 514 16.41 72.36 21.86
N ASP A 515 17.28 71.48 21.35
CA ASP A 515 18.73 71.61 21.48
C ASP A 515 19.24 72.91 20.85
N ARG A 516 18.75 73.26 19.65
CA ARG A 516 19.09 74.53 18.98
C ARG A 516 18.63 75.76 19.76
N ALA A 517 17.47 75.68 20.40
CA ALA A 517 16.98 76.77 21.26
C ALA A 517 17.83 76.92 22.52
N ILE A 518 18.34 75.82 23.10
CA ILE A 518 19.28 75.84 24.23
C ILE A 518 20.62 76.47 23.81
N GLU A 519 21.09 76.15 22.61
CA GLU A 519 22.34 76.69 22.04
C GLU A 519 22.21 78.15 21.56
N GLY A 520 21.03 78.77 21.68
CA GLY A 520 20.78 80.15 21.26
C GLY A 520 20.77 80.33 19.73
N MET A 521 20.65 79.24 18.97
CA MET A 521 20.56 79.27 17.51
C MET A 521 19.11 79.47 17.05
N GLU A 522 18.93 80.06 15.87
CA GLU A 522 17.60 80.24 15.28
C GLU A 522 16.96 78.87 15.02
N VAL A 523 15.78 78.64 15.62
CA VAL A 523 15.00 77.41 15.43
C VAL A 523 14.40 77.43 14.02
N VAL A 524 14.48 76.33 13.28
CA VAL A 524 13.93 76.23 11.92
C VAL A 524 12.47 75.79 11.97
N GLN A 525 11.62 76.42 11.17
CA GLN A 525 10.20 76.09 11.10
C GLN A 525 9.98 74.65 10.56
N PRO A 526 9.16 73.83 11.25
CA PRO A 526 8.80 72.48 10.80
C PRO A 526 8.11 72.50 9.42
N GLY A 527 8.54 71.62 8.51
CA GLY A 527 7.97 71.47 7.15
C GLY A 527 8.64 72.30 6.04
N LEU A 528 9.47 73.30 6.34
CA LEU A 528 10.15 74.11 5.31
C LEU A 528 11.26 73.32 4.58
N ARG A 529 11.91 72.38 5.27
CA ARG A 529 12.98 71.52 4.72
C ARG A 529 12.42 70.39 3.86
N GLU A 530 11.28 69.84 4.23
CA GLU A 530 10.59 68.77 3.50
C GLU A 530 9.86 69.29 2.26
N LYS A 531 9.18 70.45 2.35
CA LYS A 531 8.59 71.12 1.18
C LYS A 531 9.65 71.48 0.14
N ARG A 532 10.78 72.07 0.55
CA ARG A 532 11.91 72.34 -0.38
C ARG A 532 12.42 71.05 -1.05
N ALA A 533 12.60 69.96 -0.30
CA ALA A 533 13.07 68.69 -0.84
C ALA A 533 12.02 67.98 -1.75
N GLN A 534 10.72 68.12 -1.46
CA GLN A 534 9.64 67.64 -2.32
C GLN A 534 9.47 68.49 -3.58
N GLU A 535 9.55 69.81 -3.47
CA GLU A 535 9.56 70.74 -4.60
C GLU A 535 10.77 70.49 -5.50
N GLN A 536 11.96 70.25 -4.94
CA GLN A 536 13.14 69.84 -5.71
C GLN A 536 12.91 68.52 -6.45
N ARG A 537 12.36 67.50 -5.79
CA ARG A 537 12.07 66.20 -6.42
C ARG A 537 10.97 66.28 -7.47
N GLN A 538 9.91 67.06 -7.24
CA GLN A 538 8.86 67.29 -8.24
C GLN A 538 9.42 68.06 -9.43
N PHE A 539 10.28 69.05 -9.20
CA PHE A 539 10.96 69.78 -10.26
C PHE A 539 11.90 68.87 -11.08
N GLU A 540 12.63 67.96 -10.43
CA GLU A 540 13.46 66.94 -11.11
C GLU A 540 12.63 65.91 -11.88
N VAL A 541 11.51 65.43 -11.33
CA VAL A 541 10.59 64.50 -12.01
C VAL A 541 9.91 65.19 -13.20
N GLN A 542 9.52 66.45 -13.06
CA GLN A 542 8.90 67.24 -14.12
C GLN A 542 9.93 67.60 -15.20
N GLN A 543 11.19 67.85 -14.85
CA GLN A 543 12.31 67.95 -15.80
C GLN A 543 12.55 66.63 -16.53
N ARG A 544 12.54 65.49 -15.83
CA ARG A 544 12.70 64.17 -16.45
C ARG A 544 11.53 63.83 -17.38
N ALA A 545 10.29 64.16 -17.00
CA ALA A 545 9.12 63.97 -17.84
C ALA A 545 9.13 64.88 -19.08
N ALA A 546 9.57 66.13 -18.94
CA ALA A 546 9.76 67.05 -20.07
C ALA A 546 10.88 66.57 -21.01
N ALA A 547 11.98 66.03 -20.46
CA ALA A 547 13.05 65.42 -21.24
C ALA A 547 12.55 64.18 -22.01
N HIS A 548 11.76 63.29 -21.37
CA HIS A 548 11.15 62.14 -22.05
C HIS A 548 10.15 62.54 -23.16
N ALA A 549 9.39 63.63 -22.97
CA ALA A 549 8.46 64.14 -23.98
C ALA A 549 9.19 64.76 -25.20
N GLN A 550 10.32 65.44 -24.97
CA GLN A 550 11.19 65.94 -26.05
C GLN A 550 11.87 64.80 -26.83
N TYR A 551 12.27 63.72 -26.15
CA TYR A 551 12.82 62.52 -26.80
C TYR A 551 11.77 61.79 -27.67
N GLN A 552 10.49 61.80 -27.30
CA GLN A 552 9.41 61.19 -28.09
C GLN A 552 9.03 62.01 -29.35
N THR A 553 9.24 63.33 -29.36
CA THR A 553 8.94 64.17 -30.53
C THR A 553 10.02 64.12 -31.61
N ALA A 554 11.26 63.79 -31.23
CA ALA A 554 12.38 63.60 -32.17
C ALA A 554 12.45 62.18 -32.77
N ALA A 555 11.73 61.20 -32.22
CA ALA A 555 11.80 59.79 -32.60
C ALA A 555 10.76 59.36 -33.67
N GLY A 556 10.33 60.28 -34.55
CA GLY A 556 9.41 60.01 -35.65
C GLY A 556 10.03 59.36 -36.90
N MET A 557 11.35 59.09 -36.91
CA MET A 557 12.04 58.37 -37.99
C MET A 557 13.20 57.56 -37.43
N GLY A 558 13.18 56.23 -37.63
CA GLY A 558 14.39 55.40 -37.57
C GLY A 558 14.41 54.33 -36.49
N SER A 559 14.49 53.09 -36.95
CA SER A 559 14.58 51.82 -36.22
C SER A 559 15.79 51.68 -35.28
N THR A 560 15.58 50.89 -34.21
CA THR A 560 16.55 50.05 -33.45
C THR A 560 17.79 50.71 -32.83
N THR A 561 17.95 50.61 -31.51
CA THR A 561 18.96 49.78 -30.80
C THR A 561 18.96 50.09 -29.28
N LYS A 562 19.19 49.05 -28.48
CA LYS A 562 19.35 48.97 -27.03
C LYS A 562 20.27 50.04 -26.40
N MET A 563 19.97 50.47 -25.17
CA MET A 563 20.55 49.98 -23.90
C MET A 563 20.66 51.11 -22.85
N ASP A 564 20.25 50.75 -21.64
CA ASP A 564 20.12 51.55 -20.41
C ASP A 564 21.41 52.11 -19.79
N GLY A 565 21.19 53.15 -18.99
CA GLY A 565 21.77 53.32 -17.65
C GLY A 565 21.52 54.74 -17.12
N PHE A 566 21.09 55.01 -15.88
CA PHE A 566 20.61 54.20 -14.75
C PHE A 566 20.00 55.21 -13.74
N GLY A 567 19.03 54.81 -12.91
CA GLY A 567 18.65 55.66 -11.77
C GLY A 567 17.37 55.34 -10.97
N GLY A 568 17.28 54.13 -10.40
CA GLY A 568 16.83 53.92 -9.01
C GLY A 568 15.33 54.00 -8.69
N ASP A 569 14.61 52.91 -8.98
CA ASP A 569 13.50 52.42 -8.16
C ASP A 569 13.69 50.90 -8.02
N ALA A 570 13.19 50.29 -6.95
CA ALA A 570 13.33 48.84 -6.72
C ALA A 570 12.51 48.05 -7.76
N VAL A 571 13.08 47.87 -8.94
CA VAL A 571 12.54 47.02 -10.00
C VAL A 571 12.81 45.58 -9.60
N GLU A 572 11.76 44.76 -9.54
CA GLU A 572 11.88 43.30 -9.52
C GLU A 572 12.84 42.88 -10.64
N MET A 573 14.05 42.44 -10.29
CA MET A 573 15.05 42.00 -11.26
C MET A 573 14.47 40.82 -12.03
N THR A 574 14.38 40.94 -13.35
CA THR A 574 13.91 39.82 -14.17
C THR A 574 14.89 38.66 -14.04
N PHE A 575 14.41 37.41 -14.06
CA PHE A 575 15.29 36.23 -13.89
C PHE A 575 16.47 36.20 -14.89
N LYS A 576 16.30 36.80 -16.07
CA LYS A 576 17.38 37.03 -17.04
C LYS A 576 18.46 37.99 -16.53
N GLU A 577 18.08 39.09 -15.89
CA GLU A 577 19.02 40.05 -15.29
C GLU A 577 19.77 39.45 -14.11
N VAL A 578 19.14 38.55 -13.34
CA VAL A 578 19.80 37.77 -12.29
C VAL A 578 20.89 36.86 -12.88
N VAL A 579 20.61 36.16 -13.98
CA VAL A 579 21.60 35.33 -14.69
C VAL A 579 22.73 36.15 -15.29
N GLU A 580 22.43 37.35 -15.80
CA GLU A 580 23.43 38.28 -16.32
C GLU A 580 24.34 38.84 -15.22
N ALA A 581 23.78 39.26 -14.09
CA ALA A 581 24.53 39.71 -12.91
C ALA A 581 25.42 38.59 -12.35
N HIS A 582 24.91 37.36 -12.32
CA HIS A 582 25.68 36.18 -11.90
C HIS A 582 26.86 35.91 -12.84
N ALA A 583 26.68 36.03 -14.16
CA ALA A 583 27.77 35.91 -15.13
C ALA A 583 28.87 36.97 -14.88
N GLN A 584 28.45 38.22 -14.67
CA GLN A 584 29.35 39.34 -14.42
C GLN A 584 30.13 39.16 -13.11
N HIS A 585 29.49 38.68 -12.04
CA HIS A 585 30.13 38.39 -10.76
C HIS A 585 31.27 37.36 -10.90
N HIS A 586 31.08 36.35 -11.73
CA HIS A 586 32.10 35.33 -12.02
C HIS A 586 33.08 35.71 -13.14
N GLY A 587 33.03 36.96 -13.64
CA GLY A 587 33.92 37.46 -14.70
C GLY A 587 33.65 36.85 -16.07
N LEU A 588 32.46 36.30 -16.30
CA LEU A 588 32.06 35.62 -17.54
C LEU A 588 31.20 36.53 -18.42
N LEU A 589 31.35 36.38 -19.74
CA LEU A 589 30.55 37.14 -20.71
C LEU A 589 29.18 36.49 -20.90
N PHE A 590 28.12 37.28 -20.69
CA PHE A 590 26.76 36.93 -21.06
C PHE A 590 26.34 37.68 -22.33
N LYS A 591 26.20 36.99 -23.47
CA LYS A 591 25.88 37.63 -24.76
C LYS A 591 24.87 36.81 -25.58
N PRO A 592 23.86 37.44 -26.21
CA PRO A 592 22.95 36.71 -27.11
C PRO A 592 23.72 36.17 -28.32
N LYS A 593 23.39 34.95 -28.77
CA LYS A 593 23.86 34.38 -30.03
C LYS A 593 22.81 34.69 -31.13
N PRO A 594 22.97 35.79 -31.87
CA PRO A 594 21.95 36.25 -32.83
C PRO A 594 21.69 35.18 -33.90
N GLY A 595 20.43 34.95 -34.22
CA GLY A 595 20.00 33.94 -35.21
C GLY A 595 19.91 32.51 -34.69
N ARG A 596 20.19 32.25 -33.39
CA ARG A 596 19.96 30.95 -32.76
C ARG A 596 18.87 31.03 -31.68
N MET A 597 17.82 30.25 -31.88
CA MET A 597 16.69 30.11 -30.96
C MET A 597 16.40 28.63 -30.72
N HIS A 598 15.88 28.30 -29.53
CA HIS A 598 15.38 26.96 -29.19
C HIS A 598 14.01 27.11 -28.53
N ASP A 599 13.00 26.38 -29.00
CA ASP A 599 11.61 26.47 -28.53
C ASP A 599 11.07 27.91 -28.40
N GLY A 600 11.39 28.78 -29.36
CA GLY A 600 10.96 30.19 -29.36
C GLY A 600 11.75 31.09 -28.38
N HIS A 601 12.70 30.55 -27.63
CA HIS A 601 13.55 31.30 -26.71
C HIS A 601 14.91 31.64 -27.33
N GLN A 602 15.43 32.84 -27.01
CA GLN A 602 16.74 33.30 -27.45
C GLN A 602 17.84 32.55 -26.72
N ILE A 603 18.83 32.03 -27.46
CA ILE A 603 20.01 31.40 -26.87
C ILE A 603 21.05 32.48 -26.54
N TYR A 604 21.59 32.42 -25.32
CA TYR A 604 22.66 33.25 -24.79
C TYR A 604 23.94 32.42 -24.58
N GLY A 605 25.10 33.03 -24.76
CA GLY A 605 26.37 32.47 -24.32
C GLY A 605 26.64 32.89 -22.89
N TYR A 606 26.88 31.94 -21.99
CA TYR A 606 27.39 32.14 -20.63
C TYR A 606 28.84 31.63 -20.60
N GLY A 607 29.80 32.53 -20.82
CA GLY A 607 31.17 32.14 -21.17
C GLY A 607 31.18 31.25 -22.42
N ASN A 608 31.63 30.00 -22.26
CA ASN A 608 31.68 29.00 -23.34
C ASN A 608 30.41 28.13 -23.46
N LEU A 609 29.47 28.25 -22.51
CA LEU A 609 28.23 27.48 -22.52
C LEU A 609 27.17 28.19 -23.35
N SER A 610 26.29 27.45 -24.03
CA SER A 610 25.05 27.99 -24.60
C SER A 610 23.92 27.72 -23.61
N ILE A 611 23.19 28.76 -23.20
CA ILE A 611 22.05 28.67 -22.29
C ILE A 611 20.83 29.38 -22.88
N TYR A 612 19.62 28.99 -22.48
CA TYR A 612 18.44 29.82 -22.66
C TYR A 612 17.64 29.87 -21.35
N VAL A 613 16.86 30.93 -21.20
CA VAL A 613 16.04 31.18 -20.02
C VAL A 613 14.59 31.13 -20.43
N ASP A 614 13.77 30.33 -19.74
CA ASP A 614 12.31 30.33 -19.88
C ASP A 614 11.72 31.33 -18.86
N PRO A 615 11.23 32.49 -19.31
CA PRO A 615 10.70 33.52 -18.43
C PRO A 615 9.32 33.20 -17.85
N ARG A 616 8.58 32.21 -18.37
CA ARG A 616 7.24 31.86 -17.82
C ARG A 616 7.34 30.92 -16.62
N HIS A 617 8.35 30.07 -16.59
CA HIS A 617 8.55 29.09 -15.53
C HIS A 617 9.80 29.36 -14.67
N GLU A 618 10.53 30.45 -14.96
CA GLU A 618 11.77 30.85 -14.28
C GLU A 618 12.83 29.73 -14.25
N ARG A 619 13.00 29.06 -15.40
CA ARG A 619 13.89 27.91 -15.55
C ARG A 619 15.04 28.21 -16.49
N LEU A 620 16.22 27.69 -16.15
CA LEU A 620 17.45 27.89 -16.89
C LEU A 620 17.90 26.56 -17.52
N TYR A 621 18.18 26.58 -18.82
CA TYR A 621 18.63 25.40 -19.55
C TYR A 621 20.01 25.62 -20.16
N VAL A 622 20.84 24.60 -20.13
CA VAL A 622 22.19 24.60 -20.70
C VAL A 622 22.33 23.51 -21.75
N GLN A 623 22.97 23.85 -22.87
CA GLN A 623 23.22 22.94 -23.97
C GLN A 623 24.38 22.01 -23.64
N LYS A 624 24.15 20.70 -23.66
CA LYS A 624 25.19 19.68 -23.51
C LYS A 624 25.08 18.70 -24.67
N GLU A 625 26.14 18.62 -25.48
CA GLU A 625 26.16 17.84 -26.73
C GLU A 625 25.07 18.28 -27.71
N GLN A 626 23.94 17.57 -27.78
CA GLN A 626 22.80 17.89 -28.65
C GLN A 626 21.49 18.16 -27.89
N ASP A 627 21.48 17.99 -26.56
CA ASP A 627 20.28 18.16 -25.72
C ASP A 627 20.38 19.37 -24.77
N TRP A 628 19.22 19.82 -24.30
CA TRP A 628 19.09 20.92 -23.35
C TRP A 628 18.73 20.39 -21.96
N LEU A 629 19.60 20.62 -20.98
CA LEU A 629 19.43 20.15 -19.62
C LEU A 629 19.02 21.30 -18.71
N LEU A 630 18.02 21.07 -17.85
CA LEU A 630 17.63 21.99 -16.79
C LEU A 630 18.76 22.10 -15.77
N THR A 631 19.15 23.33 -15.42
CA THR A 631 20.23 23.60 -14.46
C THR A 631 19.91 24.80 -13.58
N ASN A 632 20.63 24.92 -12.47
CA ASN A 632 20.52 26.05 -11.53
C ASN A 632 21.68 27.03 -11.74
N LEU A 633 21.48 28.29 -11.31
CA LEU A 633 22.48 29.36 -11.42
C LEU A 633 23.85 28.98 -10.84
N ASP A 634 23.88 28.39 -9.64
CA ASP A 634 25.11 28.03 -8.91
C ASP A 634 25.98 27.00 -9.65
N ASN A 635 25.38 26.18 -10.53
CA ASN A 635 26.08 25.11 -11.23
C ASN A 635 26.78 25.60 -12.52
N LEU A 636 26.42 26.79 -13.03
CA LEU A 636 26.95 27.31 -14.28
C LEU A 636 28.49 27.54 -14.29
N PRO A 637 29.13 28.07 -13.24
CA PRO A 637 30.58 28.27 -13.22
C PRO A 637 31.37 26.97 -13.27
N GLU A 638 30.90 25.92 -12.58
CA GLU A 638 31.52 24.60 -12.59
C GLU A 638 31.39 23.92 -13.96
N MET A 639 30.21 24.04 -14.58
CA MET A 639 29.97 23.54 -15.93
C MET A 639 30.83 24.28 -16.98
N HIS A 640 31.09 25.57 -16.78
CA HIS A 640 31.98 26.35 -17.65
C HIS A 640 33.44 25.85 -17.52
N ASN A 641 33.93 25.68 -16.29
CA ASN A 641 35.29 25.22 -16.02
C ASN A 641 35.53 23.78 -16.51
N SER A 642 34.53 22.90 -16.42
CA SER A 642 34.63 21.53 -16.92
C SER A 642 34.56 21.46 -18.46
N SER A 643 33.79 22.35 -19.11
CA SER A 643 33.77 22.47 -20.58
C SER A 643 35.14 22.89 -21.13
N LEU A 644 35.88 23.75 -20.43
CA LEU A 644 37.26 24.12 -20.77
C LEU A 644 38.25 22.95 -20.66
N LYS A 645 38.06 22.04 -19.71
CA LYS A 645 38.93 20.87 -19.52
C LYS A 645 38.75 19.78 -20.58
N LYS A 646 37.57 19.70 -21.21
CA LYS A 646 37.28 18.72 -22.28
C LYS A 646 37.81 19.15 -23.67
N GLY A 647 38.19 20.41 -23.84
CA GLY A 647 38.66 20.98 -25.11
C GLY A 647 40.18 21.19 -25.22
N ARG A 648 40.98 20.51 -24.38
CA ARG A 648 42.45 20.54 -24.41
C ARG A 648 43.02 19.19 -24.79
#